data_AF-A0A315VC27-F1
#
_entry.id   AF-A0A315VC27-F1
#
_cell.length_a   1.000
_cell.length_b   1.000
_cell.length_c   1.000
_cell.angle_alpha   90.00
_cell.angle_beta   90.00
_cell.angle_gamma   90.00
#
_symmetry.space_group_name_H-M   'P 1'
#
loop_
_entity.id
_entity.type
_entity.pdbx_description
1 polymer ?
#
loop_
_entity_poly.entity_id
_entity_poly.type
_entity_poly.pdbx_seq_one_letter_code
_entity_poly.pdbx_strand_id
1 'polypeptide(L)'
;MLTGDICQSRSSVNLSNNAALFTLTCNTAMPRRVAVVGAGSSGLACVKVCLEEGLDPVCFESSDDIGGLWKFKESPEPDRSSIYRSLVVNTSKEMMCFSDFPMPDDYPNYMHNSQLLQYFRLYAEHFHLLQHIRFQTTVRSVTQRPDFSVSGQWDVVTMNKNNEEERHIFDAVLVCSGHYIHPVLPLADFPGHETFLGRLLHSREYRDADSFRGKRVVVVGFGNSGGDVAVEISRSAEKTFLSARDGFWVMSRMSRRGLPVDMALISRFNILLLQLLPKALINWAGERALNQKYDHELYGLKPRHRLLDKRPLVNDDLPGRILQGALVMKPNIRTFKDSGVTFEDGTVEDNIDAVVFCTGYKGNFPFLPSALSEGPHCELMLYKRVFSPALQQPTLAVMGLFQVRGPVMPIVEMQVRWAVKVFSGSTRLPSTQKMLEVIETDRRLNMPSFPNPQQAVLQVDFIQYLDFMAEEIGVKPHLWRLLLTDPVLWAKIFFGPCTPYQYRLTGPGQWAGARRAILTQWERVAKPFRSRAVPEPEVRRSFLCSPWLAACAGTMVKVAVIGAGPCGLSSTKACLYKGLEPTCFQSSDDIGGLAESMSRRVAVVGAGSSGLACIKCCLDEGLEPVCFESSDDIGGLWRFKVGARILKGGPSCVSLQENPEPDRASIYNSLIINTSKEMMCYSDFPIPAHFPNFMHNSFILDYFRMYADHFQLTKHIRLHVRTLLPTPGFRLQHVRSISVADRFCLSWDVETENKDGKKEKHIFDAVMICIGHHCHPHLPLHDFPGIETFKGEYFHSRDYKTPEQWRNKKAVVIGIGNSGGDIAVELSRFAKQVYLSTRRGAWILHRVGDNGMPFDMMFNRVMNTLSHVLPSDYVSSFMENKVNSRMNHSLYGLKPKHRFFSQHPTVNDDLPNRILSGTVQVKPNIRRFHGSSVEFDDGSVVDDVDLVVFATGYKFSFPFLASNVVPVTDNHASLYKYVFPPDLERPTLAIIGLVQPLGAVMPISEMQARWATRVFKGCIKLPSLPTMQSDIQCKQEAMAKRYVSSQRHTIQVDYVDYMDEIANLVGVRPRVSRLLLTDPKLGLNLLFGPCSPYQYRLSGPGKWAGARKAILTQWERVSQPLQTRPCKDPEQRRSLKLPLLLSTAAVGLAAYYNRSSLPACLQDPTALLDRIFWRVTLDSTKYIMEMEKELENADRGGSMMR
;
A
#
# COMPACT_ATOMS: atom_id res chain seq x y z
N MET A 1 -10.76 -44.29 50.18
CA MET A 1 -11.73 -45.18 50.86
C MET A 1 -12.86 -44.33 51.41
N LEU A 2 -14.06 -44.89 51.36
CA LEU A 2 -15.36 -44.31 51.66
C LEU A 2 -15.57 -43.95 53.15
N THR A 3 -16.56 -43.06 53.35
CA THR A 3 -17.52 -42.94 54.48
C THR A 3 -17.10 -42.40 55.85
N GLY A 4 -17.86 -41.40 56.33
CA GLY A 4 -18.66 -41.55 57.57
C GLY A 4 -18.34 -40.64 58.78
N ASP A 5 -19.22 -39.66 59.00
CA ASP A 5 -19.81 -39.19 60.28
C ASP A 5 -19.09 -38.27 61.30
N ILE A 6 -19.67 -37.04 61.41
CA ILE A 6 -20.22 -36.32 62.57
C ILE A 6 -19.44 -36.28 63.90
N CYS A 7 -18.97 -35.09 64.33
CA CYS A 7 -19.34 -34.51 65.63
C CYS A 7 -18.95 -33.04 65.86
N GLN A 8 -19.88 -32.37 66.55
CA GLN A 8 -19.98 -31.03 67.14
C GLN A 8 -18.73 -30.44 67.85
N SER A 9 -18.55 -29.11 67.81
CA SER A 9 -18.95 -28.22 68.93
C SER A 9 -18.36 -26.78 68.86
N ARG A 10 -19.22 -25.80 69.24
CA ARG A 10 -18.98 -24.47 69.86
C ARG A 10 -18.15 -23.41 69.07
N SER A 11 -18.45 -22.11 69.04
CA SER A 11 -19.40 -21.25 69.79
C SER A 11 -19.42 -19.82 69.18
N SER A 12 -20.63 -19.25 69.08
CA SER A 12 -21.04 -17.84 69.30
C SER A 12 -20.15 -16.67 68.83
N VAL A 13 -20.71 -15.79 67.97
CA VAL A 13 -20.78 -14.31 68.21
C VAL A 13 -21.99 -13.69 67.47
N ASN A 14 -22.90 -13.14 68.29
CA ASN A 14 -23.84 -12.00 68.13
C ASN A 14 -24.61 -11.73 66.82
N LEU A 15 -25.92 -11.99 66.93
CA LEU A 15 -26.99 -11.23 66.29
C LEU A 15 -27.22 -9.91 67.04
N SER A 16 -27.23 -8.78 66.32
CA SER A 16 -28.09 -7.65 66.65
C SER A 16 -28.34 -6.77 65.42
N ASN A 17 -29.61 -6.71 65.04
CA ASN A 17 -30.33 -5.60 64.41
C ASN A 17 -29.84 -5.03 63.07
N ASN A 18 -30.50 -5.44 61.99
CA ASN A 18 -31.39 -4.52 61.28
C ASN A 18 -32.40 -5.30 60.44
N ALA A 19 -33.65 -5.26 60.89
CA ALA A 19 -34.81 -5.66 60.10
C ALA A 19 -34.98 -4.66 58.95
N ALA A 20 -34.81 -5.13 57.72
CA ALA A 20 -35.40 -4.51 56.54
C ALA A 20 -36.46 -5.48 56.00
N LEU A 21 -37.69 -4.98 55.98
CA LEU A 21 -38.90 -5.70 55.59
C LEU A 21 -38.72 -6.50 54.30
N PHE A 22 -38.91 -7.80 54.38
CA PHE A 22 -39.33 -8.62 53.25
C PHE A 22 -40.80 -8.30 52.98
N THR A 23 -41.06 -7.28 52.17
CA THR A 23 -42.37 -7.12 51.52
C THR A 23 -42.39 -8.04 50.31
N LEU A 24 -42.95 -9.23 50.49
CA LEU A 24 -43.40 -10.10 49.40
C LEU A 24 -44.57 -9.41 48.69
N THR A 25 -44.27 -8.45 47.80
CA THR A 25 -45.25 -8.04 46.79
C THR A 25 -45.18 -9.03 45.64
N CYS A 26 -46.07 -10.02 45.69
CA CYS A 26 -46.44 -10.84 44.55
C CYS A 26 -47.19 -9.95 43.54
N ASN A 27 -46.44 -9.16 42.75
CA ASN A 27 -46.93 -8.57 41.52
C ASN A 27 -46.50 -9.49 40.37
N THR A 28 -47.29 -10.53 40.11
CA THR A 28 -47.22 -11.30 38.86
C THR A 28 -47.80 -10.45 37.73
N ALA A 29 -47.14 -9.34 37.40
CA ALA A 29 -47.37 -8.69 36.11
C ALA A 29 -46.64 -9.53 35.06
N MET A 30 -47.39 -10.07 34.09
CA MET A 30 -46.80 -10.77 32.95
C MET A 30 -45.72 -9.87 32.30
N PRO A 31 -44.53 -10.40 31.96
CA PRO A 31 -43.48 -9.62 31.32
C PRO A 31 -44.01 -9.02 30.01
N ARG A 32 -43.73 -7.74 29.76
CA ARG A 32 -44.20 -7.06 28.55
C ARG A 32 -43.58 -7.73 27.32
N ARG A 33 -44.41 -8.01 26.33
CA ARG A 33 -44.01 -8.69 25.10
C ARG A 33 -43.50 -7.68 24.08
N VAL A 34 -42.31 -7.91 23.54
CA VAL A 34 -41.66 -7.00 22.58
C VAL A 34 -41.40 -7.71 21.26
N ALA A 35 -41.92 -7.19 20.15
CA ALA A 35 -41.57 -7.67 18.82
C ALA A 35 -40.23 -7.06 18.39
N VAL A 36 -39.30 -7.90 17.93
CA VAL A 36 -38.04 -7.45 17.31
C VAL A 36 -38.06 -7.85 15.83
N VAL A 37 -37.89 -6.89 14.92
CA VAL A 37 -37.99 -7.14 13.48
C VAL A 37 -36.59 -7.21 12.86
N GLY A 38 -36.08 -8.42 12.65
CA GLY A 38 -34.77 -8.73 12.05
C GLY A 38 -33.69 -9.11 13.08
N ALA A 39 -32.93 -10.18 12.80
CA ALA A 39 -31.89 -10.75 13.67
C ALA A 39 -30.45 -10.41 13.20
N GLY A 40 -30.26 -9.20 12.66
CA GLY A 40 -28.93 -8.63 12.41
C GLY A 40 -28.23 -8.19 13.70
N SER A 41 -27.11 -7.46 13.60
CA SER A 41 -26.39 -6.93 14.77
C SER A 41 -27.28 -6.11 15.70
N SER A 42 -28.23 -5.35 15.14
CA SER A 42 -29.21 -4.58 15.91
C SER A 42 -30.20 -5.47 16.67
N GLY A 43 -30.78 -6.47 15.98
CA GLY A 43 -31.74 -7.39 16.60
C GLY A 43 -31.15 -8.22 17.73
N LEU A 44 -29.91 -8.71 17.56
CA LEU A 44 -29.21 -9.45 18.61
C LEU A 44 -29.00 -8.61 19.87
N ALA A 45 -28.60 -7.33 19.70
CA ALA A 45 -28.51 -6.40 20.82
C ALA A 45 -29.88 -6.17 21.48
N CYS A 46 -30.94 -6.04 20.67
CA CYS A 46 -32.30 -5.85 21.16
C CYS A 46 -32.82 -7.01 22.00
N VAL A 47 -32.73 -8.24 21.49
CA VAL A 47 -33.16 -9.44 22.22
C VAL A 47 -32.42 -9.52 23.56
N LYS A 48 -31.09 -9.36 23.53
CA LYS A 48 -30.26 -9.45 24.74
C LYS A 48 -30.65 -8.41 25.78
N VAL A 49 -30.80 -7.15 25.40
CA VAL A 49 -31.12 -6.06 26.33
C VAL A 49 -32.56 -6.15 26.84
N CYS A 50 -33.51 -6.61 26.02
CA CYS A 50 -34.87 -6.92 26.50
C CYS A 50 -34.84 -7.98 27.62
N LEU A 51 -34.05 -9.04 27.47
CA LEU A 51 -33.89 -10.07 28.50
C LEU A 51 -33.21 -9.52 29.76
N GLU A 52 -32.16 -8.70 29.62
CA GLU A 52 -31.48 -8.05 30.76
C GLU A 52 -32.44 -7.21 31.63
N GLU A 53 -33.45 -6.61 31.01
CA GLU A 53 -34.43 -5.72 31.66
C GLU A 53 -35.76 -6.43 31.99
N GLY A 54 -35.81 -7.76 31.86
CA GLY A 54 -36.98 -8.58 32.25
C GLY A 54 -38.19 -8.50 31.32
N LEU A 55 -37.99 -8.10 30.05
CA LEU A 55 -39.03 -8.14 29.01
C LEU A 55 -39.06 -9.50 28.29
N ASP A 56 -40.15 -9.80 27.57
CA ASP A 56 -40.30 -11.03 26.76
C ASP A 56 -40.14 -10.70 25.26
N PRO A 57 -38.92 -10.77 24.69
CA PRO A 57 -38.70 -10.50 23.27
C PRO A 57 -39.06 -11.70 22.39
N VAL A 58 -39.73 -11.41 21.28
CA VAL A 58 -39.88 -12.34 20.14
C VAL A 58 -39.30 -11.67 18.91
N CYS A 59 -38.20 -12.22 18.40
CA CYS A 59 -37.52 -11.73 17.20
C CYS A 59 -37.98 -12.50 15.97
N PHE A 60 -38.43 -11.78 14.94
CA PHE A 60 -38.79 -12.35 13.65
C PHE A 60 -37.68 -12.11 12.65
N GLU A 61 -37.11 -13.18 12.12
CA GLU A 61 -36.07 -13.14 11.09
C GLU A 61 -36.59 -13.79 9.82
N SER A 62 -36.58 -13.02 8.72
CA SER A 62 -37.08 -13.50 7.44
C SER A 62 -36.22 -14.63 6.86
N SER A 63 -34.92 -14.65 7.18
CA SER A 63 -33.96 -15.63 6.70
C SER A 63 -33.81 -16.82 7.65
N ASP A 64 -32.93 -17.75 7.30
CA ASP A 64 -32.67 -19.00 8.01
C ASP A 64 -31.55 -18.89 9.05
N ASP A 65 -30.96 -17.70 9.26
CA ASP A 65 -29.78 -17.52 10.11
C ASP A 65 -29.70 -16.07 10.62
N ILE A 66 -28.84 -15.85 11.61
CA ILE A 66 -28.57 -14.52 12.18
C ILE A 66 -27.53 -13.75 11.37
N GLY A 67 -27.29 -12.49 11.76
CA GLY A 67 -26.17 -11.68 11.27
C GLY A 67 -26.53 -10.73 10.12
N GLY A 68 -27.68 -10.92 9.47
CA GLY A 68 -28.22 -10.02 8.45
C GLY A 68 -27.22 -9.71 7.34
N LEU A 69 -26.84 -8.43 7.19
CA LEU A 69 -25.86 -7.93 6.22
C LEU A 69 -24.55 -8.75 6.19
N TRP A 70 -24.10 -9.27 7.32
CA TRP A 70 -22.78 -9.89 7.45
C TRP A 70 -22.74 -11.36 7.04
N LYS A 71 -23.90 -11.97 6.72
CA LYS A 71 -23.95 -13.29 6.09
C LYS A 71 -23.81 -13.14 4.57
N PHE A 72 -22.61 -13.39 4.07
CA PHE A 72 -22.36 -13.42 2.63
C PHE A 72 -23.18 -14.54 1.96
N LYS A 73 -23.79 -14.24 0.81
CA LYS A 73 -24.48 -15.19 -0.06
C LYS A 73 -24.03 -14.96 -1.51
N GLU A 74 -23.90 -16.04 -2.28
CA GLU A 74 -23.50 -15.98 -3.69
C GLU A 74 -24.51 -15.21 -4.55
N SER A 75 -25.81 -15.48 -4.35
CA SER A 75 -26.89 -14.85 -5.11
C SER A 75 -27.59 -13.78 -4.25
N PRO A 76 -27.74 -12.54 -4.74
CA PRO A 76 -28.52 -11.52 -4.02
C PRO A 76 -29.97 -11.96 -3.90
N GLU A 77 -30.49 -11.96 -2.67
CA GLU A 77 -31.91 -12.21 -2.43
C GLU A 77 -32.70 -10.89 -2.56
N PRO A 78 -33.89 -10.92 -3.19
CA PRO A 78 -34.79 -9.77 -3.22
C PRO A 78 -35.07 -9.25 -1.80
N ASP A 79 -35.24 -7.92 -1.68
CA ASP A 79 -35.55 -7.24 -0.41
C ASP A 79 -34.63 -7.53 0.78
N ARG A 80 -33.40 -8.01 0.51
CA ARG A 80 -32.36 -8.21 1.52
C ARG A 80 -31.08 -7.47 1.18
N SER A 81 -30.36 -7.12 2.24
CA SER A 81 -29.02 -6.56 2.13
C SER A 81 -28.05 -7.57 1.54
N SER A 82 -27.00 -7.08 0.90
CA SER A 82 -26.05 -7.89 0.15
C SER A 82 -24.64 -7.32 0.29
N ILE A 83 -23.66 -8.19 0.53
CA ILE A 83 -22.23 -7.85 0.61
C ILE A 83 -21.43 -8.64 -0.40
N TYR A 84 -20.28 -8.11 -0.84
CA TYR A 84 -19.34 -8.84 -1.68
C TYR A 84 -18.39 -9.70 -0.85
N ARG A 85 -17.80 -10.72 -1.48
CA ARG A 85 -17.09 -11.80 -0.79
C ARG A 85 -15.93 -11.27 0.05
N SER A 86 -15.14 -10.38 -0.53
CA SER A 86 -13.89 -9.86 0.04
C SER A 86 -14.07 -8.83 1.17
N LEU A 87 -15.31 -8.51 1.57
CA LEU A 87 -15.60 -7.44 2.51
C LEU A 87 -14.91 -7.67 3.88
N VAL A 88 -14.04 -6.74 4.24
CA VAL A 88 -13.37 -6.63 5.54
C VAL A 88 -13.90 -5.39 6.26
N VAL A 89 -14.12 -5.49 7.57
CA VAL A 89 -14.59 -4.34 8.36
C VAL A 89 -13.61 -3.17 8.30
N ASN A 90 -14.14 -1.96 8.37
CA ASN A 90 -13.35 -0.71 8.36
C ASN A 90 -13.16 -0.08 9.75
N THR A 91 -13.69 -0.71 10.80
CA THR A 91 -13.45 -0.33 12.21
C THR A 91 -12.88 -1.53 12.96
N SER A 92 -12.04 -1.25 13.94
CA SER A 92 -11.24 -2.22 14.66
C SER A 92 -12.05 -3.02 15.67
N LYS A 93 -11.59 -4.24 15.98
CA LYS A 93 -12.28 -5.18 16.87
C LYS A 93 -12.63 -4.60 18.25
N GLU A 94 -11.70 -3.85 18.86
CA GLU A 94 -11.90 -3.25 20.19
C GLU A 94 -12.87 -2.06 20.18
N MET A 95 -13.04 -1.41 19.03
CA MET A 95 -14.02 -0.32 18.87
C MET A 95 -15.40 -0.88 18.49
N MET A 96 -15.45 -1.95 17.70
CA MET A 96 -16.68 -2.49 17.12
C MET A 96 -17.47 -3.44 18.03
N CYS A 97 -16.84 -4.12 19.01
CA CYS A 97 -17.51 -5.12 19.84
C CYS A 97 -18.69 -4.61 20.68
N PHE A 98 -19.52 -5.53 21.18
CA PHE A 98 -20.52 -5.25 22.21
C PHE A 98 -19.82 -5.01 23.55
N SER A 99 -20.37 -4.12 24.38
CA SER A 99 -19.65 -3.53 25.51
C SER A 99 -19.32 -4.49 26.66
N ASP A 100 -19.95 -5.66 26.71
CA ASP A 100 -19.70 -6.74 27.67
C ASP A 100 -19.22 -8.05 27.03
N PHE A 101 -18.94 -8.04 25.73
CA PHE A 101 -18.46 -9.22 25.01
C PHE A 101 -17.34 -8.84 24.04
N PRO A 102 -16.09 -8.72 24.53
CA PRO A 102 -14.94 -8.48 23.67
C PRO A 102 -14.83 -9.54 22.58
N MET A 103 -14.39 -9.14 21.39
CA MET A 103 -14.05 -10.09 20.34
C MET A 103 -12.86 -10.96 20.76
N PRO A 104 -12.78 -12.23 20.28
CA PRO A 104 -11.68 -13.13 20.63
C PRO A 104 -10.30 -12.51 20.43
N ASP A 105 -9.38 -12.78 21.36
CA ASP A 105 -8.08 -12.11 21.37
C ASP A 105 -7.24 -12.42 20.11
N ASP A 106 -7.41 -13.62 19.54
CA ASP A 106 -6.71 -14.16 18.37
C ASP A 106 -7.28 -13.63 17.04
N TYR A 107 -8.47 -13.03 17.05
CA TYR A 107 -9.07 -12.44 15.85
C TYR A 107 -8.25 -11.22 15.38
N PRO A 108 -8.12 -11.02 14.05
CA PRO A 108 -7.45 -9.85 13.52
C PRO A 108 -8.16 -8.57 13.89
N ASN A 109 -7.43 -7.45 13.89
CA ASN A 109 -7.99 -6.16 14.26
C ASN A 109 -9.08 -5.70 13.28
N TYR A 110 -8.91 -6.00 11.98
CA TYR A 110 -9.93 -5.79 10.95
C TYR A 110 -10.31 -7.14 10.35
N MET A 111 -11.49 -7.62 10.69
CA MET A 111 -11.97 -8.96 10.36
C MET A 111 -12.68 -9.04 9.01
N HIS A 112 -12.58 -10.20 8.39
CA HIS A 112 -13.43 -10.58 7.26
C HIS A 112 -14.89 -10.77 7.72
N ASN A 113 -15.86 -10.55 6.82
CA ASN A 113 -17.30 -10.71 7.10
C ASN A 113 -17.64 -12.05 7.80
N SER A 114 -17.01 -13.15 7.39
CA SER A 114 -17.23 -14.48 7.97
C SER A 114 -16.80 -14.60 9.43
N GLN A 115 -15.71 -13.94 9.83
CA GLN A 115 -15.27 -13.90 11.23
C GLN A 115 -16.20 -13.03 12.07
N LEU A 116 -16.75 -11.95 11.50
CA LEU A 116 -17.74 -11.14 12.21
C LEU A 116 -19.07 -11.89 12.40
N LEU A 117 -19.51 -12.66 11.41
CA LEU A 117 -20.65 -13.57 11.56
C LEU A 117 -20.39 -14.61 12.66
N GLN A 118 -19.18 -15.17 12.72
CA GLN A 118 -18.81 -16.10 13.80
C GLN A 118 -18.86 -15.42 15.18
N TYR A 119 -18.42 -14.16 15.29
CA TYR A 119 -18.56 -13.39 16.53
C TYR A 119 -20.04 -13.21 16.95
N PHE A 120 -20.96 -12.98 16.01
CA PHE A 120 -22.39 -12.93 16.33
C PHE A 120 -22.95 -14.26 16.83
N ARG A 121 -22.46 -15.38 16.28
CA ARG A 121 -22.84 -16.72 16.78
C ARG A 121 -22.34 -16.94 18.20
N LEU A 122 -21.08 -16.60 18.48
CA LEU A 122 -20.52 -16.67 19.84
C LEU A 122 -21.31 -15.78 20.82
N TYR A 123 -21.70 -14.58 20.40
CA TYR A 123 -22.52 -13.68 21.21
C TYR A 123 -23.93 -14.25 21.47
N ALA A 124 -24.59 -14.76 20.43
CA ALA A 124 -25.93 -15.34 20.54
C ALA A 124 -25.94 -16.62 21.39
N GLU A 125 -24.88 -17.43 21.30
CA GLU A 125 -24.70 -18.62 22.13
C GLU A 125 -24.44 -18.24 23.60
N HIS A 126 -23.51 -17.32 23.85
CA HIS A 126 -23.15 -16.89 25.20
C HIS A 126 -24.32 -16.32 26.00
N PHE A 127 -25.22 -15.59 25.33
CA PHE A 127 -26.42 -14.98 25.96
C PHE A 127 -27.72 -15.76 25.67
N HIS A 128 -27.64 -16.97 25.10
CA HIS A 128 -28.81 -17.82 24.82
C HIS A 128 -29.92 -17.15 23.99
N LEU A 129 -29.55 -16.35 22.98
CA LEU A 129 -30.50 -15.50 22.25
C LEU A 129 -31.34 -16.27 21.21
N LEU A 130 -30.83 -17.39 20.69
CA LEU A 130 -31.44 -18.09 19.56
C LEU A 130 -32.86 -18.60 19.84
N GLN A 131 -33.18 -18.96 21.09
CA GLN A 131 -34.51 -19.44 21.47
C GLN A 131 -35.61 -18.37 21.33
N HIS A 132 -35.23 -17.10 21.28
CA HIS A 132 -36.14 -15.97 21.11
C HIS A 132 -36.30 -15.55 19.64
N ILE A 133 -35.66 -16.25 18.70
CA ILE A 133 -35.66 -15.92 17.28
C ILE A 133 -36.47 -16.93 16.49
N ARG A 134 -37.47 -16.44 15.77
CA ARG A 134 -38.26 -17.19 14.78
C ARG A 134 -37.70 -16.92 13.40
N PHE A 135 -36.94 -17.88 12.89
CA PHE A 135 -36.40 -17.85 11.52
C PHE A 135 -37.50 -18.08 10.47
N GLN A 136 -37.17 -17.76 9.22
CA GLN A 136 -38.03 -17.91 8.05
C GLN A 136 -39.43 -17.31 8.25
N THR A 137 -39.51 -16.22 9.02
CA THR A 137 -40.74 -15.56 9.41
C THR A 137 -40.66 -14.08 9.04
N THR A 138 -41.39 -13.68 8.00
CA THR A 138 -41.35 -12.32 7.46
C THR A 138 -42.45 -11.47 8.09
N VAL A 139 -42.09 -10.33 8.68
CA VAL A 139 -43.06 -9.34 9.16
C VAL A 139 -43.65 -8.60 7.96
N ARG A 140 -44.98 -8.68 7.79
CA ARG A 140 -45.71 -8.06 6.68
C ARG A 140 -46.30 -6.71 7.05
N SER A 141 -46.80 -6.58 8.27
CA SER A 141 -47.46 -5.35 8.74
C SER A 141 -47.30 -5.19 10.25
N VAL A 142 -47.13 -3.95 10.68
CA VAL A 142 -47.09 -3.52 12.09
C VAL A 142 -48.03 -2.34 12.23
N THR A 143 -49.18 -2.55 12.84
CA THR A 143 -50.24 -1.54 12.95
C THR A 143 -50.60 -1.24 14.40
N GLN A 144 -50.93 0.03 14.68
CA GLN A 144 -51.45 0.43 15.98
C GLN A 144 -52.80 -0.26 16.22
N ARG A 145 -53.03 -0.78 17.44
CA ARG A 145 -54.33 -1.32 17.80
C ARG A 145 -55.40 -0.22 17.88
N PRO A 146 -56.69 -0.55 17.74
CA PRO A 146 -57.77 0.43 17.90
C PRO A 146 -57.75 1.19 19.24
N ASP A 147 -57.22 0.57 20.30
CA ASP A 147 -57.10 1.13 21.65
C ASP A 147 -55.71 1.72 21.96
N PHE A 148 -54.87 1.97 20.94
CA PHE A 148 -53.46 2.37 21.09
C PHE A 148 -53.23 3.59 21.99
N SER A 149 -54.16 4.56 22.01
CA SER A 149 -54.05 5.75 22.85
C SER A 149 -53.97 5.40 24.35
N VAL A 150 -54.56 4.28 24.75
CA VAL A 150 -54.57 3.76 26.12
C VAL A 150 -53.61 2.58 26.27
N SER A 151 -53.63 1.61 25.35
CA SER A 151 -52.87 0.36 25.45
C SER A 151 -51.42 0.49 25.01
N GLY A 152 -51.15 1.34 24.01
CA GLY A 152 -49.85 1.43 23.34
C GLY A 152 -49.45 0.16 22.55
N GLN A 153 -50.37 -0.78 22.35
CA GLN A 153 -50.10 -2.10 21.77
C GLN A 153 -50.14 -2.13 20.23
N TRP A 154 -49.45 -3.10 19.65
CA TRP A 154 -49.29 -3.28 18.21
C TRP A 154 -49.82 -4.63 17.75
N ASP A 155 -50.54 -4.63 16.63
CA ASP A 155 -50.84 -5.81 15.84
C ASP A 155 -49.68 -6.05 14.86
N VAL A 156 -48.99 -7.19 15.02
CA VAL A 156 -47.87 -7.60 14.16
C VAL A 156 -48.31 -8.81 13.35
N VAL A 157 -48.37 -8.62 12.03
CA VAL A 157 -48.71 -9.67 11.07
C VAL A 157 -47.43 -10.26 10.52
N THR A 158 -47.25 -11.57 10.68
CA THR A 158 -46.11 -12.31 10.15
C THR A 158 -46.55 -13.37 9.15
N MET A 159 -45.64 -13.72 8.24
CA MET A 159 -45.84 -14.76 7.25
C MET A 159 -44.69 -15.75 7.37
N ASN A 160 -45.01 -17.01 7.67
CA ASN A 160 -44.03 -18.06 7.83
C ASN A 160 -43.58 -18.64 6.47
N LYS A 161 -42.66 -19.61 6.49
CA LYS A 161 -42.13 -20.28 5.29
C LYS A 161 -43.19 -21.03 4.46
N ASN A 162 -44.31 -21.41 5.07
CA ASN A 162 -45.42 -22.10 4.42
C ASN A 162 -46.44 -21.12 3.81
N ASN A 163 -46.15 -19.81 3.83
CA ASN A 163 -47.06 -18.72 3.48
C ASN A 163 -48.31 -18.64 4.37
N GLU A 164 -48.24 -19.16 5.60
CA GLU A 164 -49.32 -19.02 6.58
C GLU A 164 -49.15 -17.67 7.29
N GLU A 165 -50.24 -16.92 7.39
CA GLU A 165 -50.29 -15.64 8.10
C GLU A 165 -50.60 -15.88 9.60
N GLU A 166 -49.74 -15.34 10.47
CA GLU A 166 -49.97 -15.32 11.91
C GLU A 166 -50.11 -13.88 12.40
N ARG A 167 -51.04 -13.66 13.34
CA ARG A 167 -51.27 -12.35 13.96
C ARG A 167 -50.86 -12.41 15.43
N HIS A 168 -50.11 -11.42 15.87
CA HIS A 168 -49.60 -11.34 17.23
C HIS A 168 -49.82 -9.95 17.82
N ILE A 169 -50.13 -9.91 19.11
CA ILE A 169 -50.21 -8.67 19.88
C ILE A 169 -48.93 -8.51 20.69
N PHE A 170 -48.34 -7.31 20.62
CA PHE A 170 -47.13 -6.93 21.34
C PHE A 170 -47.30 -5.57 22.03
N ASP A 171 -46.65 -5.40 23.18
CA ASP A 171 -46.67 -4.16 23.97
C ASP A 171 -45.71 -3.11 23.40
N ALA A 172 -44.66 -3.54 22.71
CA ALA A 172 -43.72 -2.67 22.03
C ALA A 172 -43.08 -3.32 20.80
N VAL A 173 -42.52 -2.49 19.91
CA VAL A 173 -41.87 -2.93 18.66
C VAL A 173 -40.49 -2.29 18.51
N LEU A 174 -39.49 -3.13 18.24
CA LEU A 174 -38.12 -2.74 17.91
C LEU A 174 -37.84 -3.05 16.44
N VAL A 175 -37.69 -2.01 15.62
CA VAL A 175 -37.46 -2.14 14.18
C VAL A 175 -35.96 -2.24 13.90
N CYS A 176 -35.51 -3.42 13.46
CA CYS A 176 -34.09 -3.77 13.25
C CYS A 176 -33.79 -4.25 11.82
N SER A 177 -34.65 -3.92 10.84
CA SER A 177 -34.58 -4.42 9.46
C SER A 177 -33.42 -3.85 8.63
N GLY A 178 -32.75 -2.79 9.10
CA GLY A 178 -31.63 -2.13 8.42
C GLY A 178 -32.07 -1.26 7.22
N HIS A 179 -31.12 -0.50 6.66
CA HIS A 179 -31.38 0.50 5.60
C HIS A 179 -30.53 0.33 4.33
N TYR A 180 -29.74 -0.74 4.22
CA TYR A 180 -28.91 -1.06 3.04
C TYR A 180 -29.54 -2.16 2.17
N ILE A 181 -30.81 -1.98 1.82
CA ILE A 181 -31.60 -2.97 1.08
C ILE A 181 -31.83 -2.50 -0.36
N HIS A 182 -32.57 -1.41 -0.55
CA HIS A 182 -32.98 -0.99 -1.90
C HIS A 182 -31.89 -0.14 -2.57
N PRO A 183 -31.30 -0.60 -3.70
CA PRO A 183 -30.23 0.11 -4.37
C PRO A 183 -30.72 1.41 -5.00
N VAL A 184 -29.87 2.43 -5.06
CA VAL A 184 -30.15 3.66 -5.81
C VAL A 184 -29.43 3.60 -7.14
N LEU A 185 -30.17 3.45 -8.23
CA LEU A 185 -29.64 3.48 -9.60
C LEU A 185 -30.17 4.73 -10.32
N PRO A 186 -29.39 5.83 -10.36
CA PRO A 186 -29.82 7.09 -10.97
C PRO A 186 -29.60 7.08 -12.48
N LEU A 187 -30.15 6.09 -13.20
CA LEU A 187 -29.95 5.94 -14.65
C LEU A 187 -30.49 7.14 -15.44
N ALA A 188 -31.59 7.74 -14.97
CA ALA A 188 -32.16 8.95 -15.57
C ALA A 188 -31.21 10.16 -15.56
N ASP A 189 -30.22 10.20 -14.66
CA ASP A 189 -29.22 11.27 -14.61
C ASP A 189 -28.17 11.15 -15.75
N PHE A 190 -28.14 10.02 -16.47
CA PHE A 190 -27.13 9.73 -17.47
C PHE A 190 -27.75 9.47 -18.85
N PRO A 191 -27.74 10.48 -19.74
CA PRO A 191 -28.23 10.33 -21.11
C PRO A 191 -27.50 9.21 -21.87
N GLY A 192 -28.22 8.52 -22.75
CA GLY A 192 -27.71 7.44 -23.60
C GLY A 192 -27.52 6.09 -22.91
N HIS A 193 -27.87 5.95 -21.63
CA HIS A 193 -27.70 4.67 -20.91
C HIS A 193 -28.55 3.54 -21.52
N GLU A 194 -29.68 3.86 -22.15
CA GLU A 194 -30.58 2.88 -22.80
C GLU A 194 -29.94 2.21 -24.02
N THR A 195 -29.03 2.92 -24.71
CA THR A 195 -28.32 2.41 -25.88
C THR A 195 -26.97 1.79 -25.52
N PHE A 196 -26.60 1.76 -24.23
CA PHE A 196 -25.34 1.20 -23.78
C PHE A 196 -25.33 -0.32 -23.90
N LEU A 197 -24.39 -0.87 -24.65
CA LEU A 197 -24.30 -2.31 -24.94
C LEU A 197 -23.69 -3.12 -23.78
N GLY A 198 -22.92 -2.47 -22.90
CA GLY A 198 -22.28 -3.12 -21.76
C GLY A 198 -23.23 -3.36 -20.58
N ARG A 199 -22.76 -4.09 -19.58
CA ARG A 199 -23.58 -4.41 -18.39
C ARG A 199 -23.64 -3.25 -17.41
N LEU A 200 -24.85 -2.80 -17.05
CA LEU A 200 -25.08 -1.87 -15.95
C LEU A 200 -25.48 -2.65 -14.70
N LEU A 201 -24.74 -2.51 -13.59
CA LEU A 201 -25.04 -3.20 -12.33
C LEU A 201 -24.89 -2.28 -11.12
N HIS A 202 -25.61 -2.55 -10.04
CA HIS A 202 -25.37 -1.91 -8.75
C HIS A 202 -24.33 -2.68 -7.92
N SER A 203 -23.64 -2.02 -7.00
CA SER A 203 -22.75 -2.64 -6.01
C SER A 203 -23.42 -3.74 -5.15
N ARG A 204 -24.76 -3.79 -5.10
CA ARG A 204 -25.54 -4.85 -4.43
C ARG A 204 -25.39 -6.21 -5.13
N GLU A 205 -25.19 -6.19 -6.44
CA GLU A 205 -25.05 -7.37 -7.31
C GLU A 205 -23.59 -7.81 -7.47
N TYR A 206 -22.63 -6.96 -7.11
CA TYR A 206 -21.22 -7.29 -7.14
C TYR A 206 -20.88 -8.37 -6.10
N ARG A 207 -20.13 -9.39 -6.52
CA ARG A 207 -19.70 -10.53 -5.67
C ARG A 207 -18.21 -10.65 -5.56
N ASP A 208 -17.55 -10.64 -6.71
CA ASP A 208 -16.10 -10.71 -6.86
C ASP A 208 -15.66 -10.10 -8.21
N ALA A 209 -14.35 -9.93 -8.35
CA ALA A 209 -13.75 -9.39 -9.56
C ALA A 209 -13.65 -10.39 -10.73
N ASP A 210 -13.92 -11.68 -10.54
CA ASP A 210 -13.67 -12.70 -11.57
C ASP A 210 -14.54 -12.48 -12.83
N SER A 211 -15.78 -12.03 -12.64
CA SER A 211 -16.69 -11.71 -13.75
C SER A 211 -16.25 -10.52 -14.63
N PHE A 212 -15.23 -9.78 -14.18
CA PHE A 212 -14.64 -8.62 -14.85
C PHE A 212 -13.24 -8.90 -15.43
N ARG A 213 -12.78 -10.15 -15.41
CA ARG A 213 -11.45 -10.52 -15.92
C ARG A 213 -11.26 -10.11 -17.38
N GLY A 214 -10.18 -9.39 -17.66
CA GLY A 214 -9.85 -8.93 -19.02
C GLY A 214 -10.85 -7.93 -19.63
N LYS A 215 -11.70 -7.31 -18.79
CA LYS A 215 -12.70 -6.34 -19.22
C LYS A 215 -12.29 -4.90 -18.91
N ARG A 216 -12.93 -3.93 -19.56
CA ARG A 216 -12.84 -2.50 -19.25
C ARG A 216 -14.07 -2.08 -18.46
N VAL A 217 -13.85 -1.59 -17.24
CA VAL A 217 -14.94 -1.36 -16.27
C VAL A 217 -14.91 0.07 -15.72
N VAL A 218 -16.08 0.71 -15.68
CA VAL A 218 -16.28 1.99 -15.00
C VAL A 218 -17.00 1.77 -13.68
N VAL A 219 -16.42 2.22 -12.57
CA VAL A 219 -17.08 2.23 -11.25
C VAL A 219 -17.54 3.66 -10.97
N VAL A 220 -18.85 3.82 -10.72
CA VAL A 220 -19.48 5.13 -10.51
C VAL A 220 -19.82 5.31 -9.04
N GLY A 221 -19.36 6.41 -8.45
CA GLY A 221 -19.63 6.74 -7.06
C GLY A 221 -18.46 6.39 -6.15
N PHE A 222 -18.13 7.33 -5.27
CA PHE A 222 -16.86 7.34 -4.54
C PHE A 222 -17.04 7.26 -3.02
N GLY A 223 -17.92 6.34 -2.58
CA GLY A 223 -18.01 5.89 -1.18
C GLY A 223 -17.16 4.65 -0.90
N ASN A 224 -17.18 4.11 0.33
CA ASN A 224 -16.36 2.95 0.70
C ASN A 224 -16.55 1.75 -0.26
N SER A 225 -17.79 1.42 -0.64
CA SER A 225 -18.05 0.37 -1.64
C SER A 225 -17.42 0.67 -3.00
N GLY A 226 -17.48 1.92 -3.46
CA GLY A 226 -16.87 2.31 -4.74
C GLY A 226 -15.36 2.19 -4.74
N GLY A 227 -14.71 2.58 -3.64
CA GLY A 227 -13.26 2.39 -3.46
C GLY A 227 -12.87 0.92 -3.42
N ASP A 228 -13.55 0.11 -2.61
CA ASP A 228 -13.23 -1.32 -2.45
C ASP A 228 -13.47 -2.10 -3.76
N VAL A 229 -14.64 -1.91 -4.40
CA VAL A 229 -15.00 -2.57 -5.65
C VAL A 229 -14.06 -2.16 -6.79
N ALA A 230 -13.76 -0.87 -6.94
CA ALA A 230 -12.83 -0.43 -7.99
C ALA A 230 -11.43 -1.01 -7.80
N VAL A 231 -10.96 -1.06 -6.55
CA VAL A 231 -9.64 -1.62 -6.24
C VAL A 231 -9.59 -3.13 -6.46
N GLU A 232 -10.64 -3.87 -6.12
CA GLU A 232 -10.73 -5.31 -6.39
C GLU A 232 -10.82 -5.59 -7.90
N ILE A 233 -11.71 -4.91 -8.61
CA ILE A 233 -11.86 -5.05 -10.08
C ILE A 233 -10.55 -4.70 -10.78
N SER A 234 -9.82 -3.66 -10.37
CA SER A 234 -8.55 -3.26 -10.99
C SER A 234 -7.48 -4.33 -10.99
N ARG A 235 -7.61 -5.40 -10.20
CA ARG A 235 -6.67 -6.53 -10.18
C ARG A 235 -6.97 -7.61 -11.21
N SER A 236 -8.20 -7.68 -11.71
CA SER A 236 -8.64 -8.70 -12.64
C SER A 236 -9.01 -8.12 -14.01
N ALA A 237 -9.55 -6.91 -14.04
CA ALA A 237 -9.90 -6.17 -15.24
C ALA A 237 -8.65 -5.77 -16.04
N GLU A 238 -8.81 -5.62 -17.35
CA GLU A 238 -7.80 -5.02 -18.22
C GLU A 238 -7.58 -3.55 -17.82
N LYS A 239 -8.68 -2.84 -17.57
CA LYS A 239 -8.65 -1.44 -17.13
C LYS A 239 -9.84 -1.10 -16.24
N THR A 240 -9.60 -0.32 -15.20
CA THR A 240 -10.66 0.18 -14.31
C THR A 240 -10.63 1.69 -14.22
N PHE A 241 -11.79 2.32 -14.38
CA PHE A 241 -11.99 3.75 -14.25
C PHE A 241 -12.88 4.02 -13.04
N LEU A 242 -12.47 4.93 -12.16
CA LEU A 242 -13.27 5.32 -11.00
C LEU A 242 -13.80 6.74 -11.22
N SER A 243 -15.10 6.82 -11.50
CA SER A 243 -15.81 8.06 -11.76
C SER A 243 -16.37 8.67 -10.48
N ALA A 244 -15.98 9.92 -10.21
CA ALA A 244 -16.37 10.64 -9.00
C ALA A 244 -16.83 12.07 -9.31
N ARG A 245 -18.01 12.47 -8.78
CA ARG A 245 -18.56 13.84 -8.86
C ARG A 245 -17.67 14.85 -8.11
N ASP A 246 -17.26 14.49 -6.91
CA ASP A 246 -16.28 15.23 -6.09
C ASP A 246 -15.22 14.24 -5.63
N GLY A 247 -14.04 14.75 -5.29
CA GLY A 247 -13.00 13.93 -4.65
C GLY A 247 -13.42 13.49 -3.25
N PHE A 248 -12.59 12.67 -2.61
CA PHE A 248 -12.76 12.28 -1.21
C PHE A 248 -11.40 12.21 -0.53
N TRP A 249 -11.37 12.61 0.74
CA TRP A 249 -10.22 12.34 1.60
C TRP A 249 -10.11 10.84 1.82
N VAL A 250 -8.95 10.26 1.55
CA VAL A 250 -8.68 8.82 1.68
C VAL A 250 -7.82 8.58 2.92
N MET A 251 -8.27 7.68 3.79
CA MET A 251 -7.55 7.21 4.96
C MET A 251 -7.33 5.72 4.87
N SER A 252 -6.26 5.24 5.50
CA SER A 252 -5.97 3.82 5.64
C SER A 252 -6.39 3.33 7.01
N ARG A 253 -6.73 2.05 7.12
CA ARG A 253 -6.98 1.34 8.39
C ARG A 253 -5.76 1.41 9.31
N MET A 254 -4.58 1.55 8.73
CA MET A 254 -3.30 1.67 9.43
C MET A 254 -2.92 3.13 9.71
N SER A 255 -2.73 3.46 10.99
CA SER A 255 -2.15 4.73 11.44
C SER A 255 -0.63 4.62 11.69
N ARG A 256 -0.04 5.61 12.37
CA ARG A 256 1.40 5.60 12.70
C ARG A 256 1.78 4.33 13.47
N ARG A 257 2.96 3.79 13.17
CA ARG A 257 3.51 2.55 13.75
C ARG A 257 2.67 1.29 13.51
N GLY A 258 1.70 1.30 12.60
CA GLY A 258 0.91 0.11 12.28
C GLY A 258 -0.32 -0.12 13.18
N LEU A 259 -0.74 0.88 13.97
CA LEU A 259 -1.88 0.72 14.88
C LEU A 259 -3.22 1.02 14.19
N PRO A 260 -4.34 0.43 14.65
CA PRO A 260 -5.68 0.73 14.12
C PRO A 260 -6.01 2.22 14.18
N VAL A 261 -6.45 2.80 13.06
CA VAL A 261 -6.63 4.25 12.90
C VAL A 261 -7.74 4.82 13.78
N ASP A 262 -8.83 4.09 13.93
CA ASP A 262 -9.98 4.47 14.74
C ASP A 262 -9.64 4.49 16.23
N MET A 263 -8.87 3.52 16.73
CA MET A 263 -8.37 3.55 18.12
C MET A 263 -7.41 4.72 18.39
N ALA A 264 -6.66 5.16 17.39
CA ALA A 264 -5.73 6.29 17.52
C ALA A 264 -6.44 7.66 17.45
N LEU A 265 -7.52 7.76 16.67
CA LEU A 265 -8.21 9.02 16.42
C LEU A 265 -9.43 9.25 17.33
N ILE A 266 -10.20 8.21 17.65
CA ILE A 266 -11.44 8.32 18.43
C ILE A 266 -11.13 8.22 19.93
N SER A 267 -10.72 9.34 20.52
CA SER A 267 -10.48 9.49 21.97
C SER A 267 -11.21 10.71 22.53
N ARG A 268 -11.49 10.69 23.85
CA ARG A 268 -12.13 11.82 24.53
C ARG A 268 -11.26 13.07 24.49
N PHE A 269 -9.95 12.92 24.66
CA PHE A 269 -8.99 14.01 24.53
C PHE A 269 -8.98 14.63 23.13
N ASN A 270 -8.99 13.81 22.07
CA ASN A 270 -9.01 14.34 20.71
C ASN A 270 -10.29 15.11 20.43
N ILE A 271 -11.45 14.64 20.90
CA ILE A 271 -12.71 15.38 20.75
C ILE A 271 -12.70 16.68 21.56
N LEU A 272 -12.14 16.68 22.77
CA LEU A 272 -11.96 17.92 23.52
C LEU A 272 -11.10 18.92 22.74
N LEU A 273 -10.01 18.47 22.11
CA LEU A 273 -9.22 19.33 21.21
C LEU A 273 -10.04 19.81 20.00
N LEU A 274 -10.90 18.96 19.42
CA LEU A 274 -11.81 19.35 18.33
C LEU A 274 -12.81 20.44 18.74
N GLN A 275 -13.22 20.45 20.01
CA GLN A 275 -14.13 21.45 20.57
C GLN A 275 -13.42 22.75 20.96
N LEU A 276 -12.18 22.66 21.45
CA LEU A 276 -11.42 23.82 21.92
C LEU A 276 -10.69 24.60 20.82
N LEU A 277 -10.29 23.92 19.73
CA LEU A 277 -9.49 24.54 18.67
C LEU A 277 -10.36 25.04 17.49
N PRO A 278 -9.96 26.14 16.81
CA PRO A 278 -10.68 26.61 15.63
C PRO A 278 -10.70 25.56 14.51
N LYS A 279 -11.89 25.26 13.96
CA LYS A 279 -12.06 24.26 12.87
C LYS A 279 -11.09 24.44 11.70
N ALA A 280 -10.75 25.68 11.35
CA ALA A 280 -9.79 25.98 10.29
C ALA A 280 -8.38 25.45 10.57
N LEU A 281 -7.90 25.57 11.81
CA LEU A 281 -6.58 25.06 12.23
C LEU A 281 -6.56 23.53 12.19
N ILE A 282 -7.66 22.89 12.62
CA ILE A 282 -7.77 21.43 12.66
C ILE A 282 -7.86 20.85 11.25
N ASN A 283 -8.70 21.44 10.39
CA ASN A 283 -8.74 21.07 8.97
C ASN A 283 -7.35 21.22 8.34
N TRP A 284 -6.66 22.34 8.56
CA TRP A 284 -5.29 22.53 8.07
C TRP A 284 -4.32 21.43 8.55
N ALA A 285 -4.31 21.12 9.85
CA ALA A 285 -3.43 20.12 10.43
C ALA A 285 -3.74 18.70 9.93
N GLY A 286 -5.03 18.34 9.88
CA GLY A 286 -5.50 17.05 9.40
C GLY A 286 -5.25 16.84 7.90
N GLU A 287 -5.57 17.84 7.06
CA GLU A 287 -5.30 17.83 5.62
C GLU A 287 -3.80 17.69 5.35
N ARG A 288 -2.94 18.39 6.10
CA ARG A 288 -1.48 18.26 5.99
C ARG A 288 -0.99 16.88 6.40
N ALA A 289 -1.55 16.29 7.47
CA ALA A 289 -1.19 14.96 7.92
C ALA A 289 -1.60 13.87 6.91
N LEU A 290 -2.76 14.00 6.27
CA LEU A 290 -3.20 13.09 5.20
C LEU A 290 -2.38 13.26 3.93
N ASN A 291 -2.12 14.51 3.53
CA ASN A 291 -1.33 14.80 2.33
C ASN A 291 0.14 14.39 2.46
N GLN A 292 0.67 14.29 3.69
CA GLN A 292 2.00 13.73 3.93
C GLN A 292 2.10 12.26 3.46
N LYS A 293 1.01 11.49 3.52
CA LYS A 293 0.97 10.10 3.05
C LYS A 293 0.78 10.04 1.53
N TYR A 294 -0.23 10.74 1.03
CA TYR A 294 -0.53 10.85 -0.41
C TYR A 294 -1.01 12.25 -0.72
N ASP A 295 -0.37 12.94 -1.66
CA ASP A 295 -0.90 14.21 -2.15
C ASP A 295 -2.22 13.95 -2.90
N HIS A 296 -3.34 14.29 -2.26
CA HIS A 296 -4.65 14.00 -2.83
C HIS A 296 -4.90 14.78 -4.11
N GLU A 297 -4.24 15.91 -4.33
CA GLU A 297 -4.37 16.68 -5.58
C GLU A 297 -3.70 15.93 -6.73
N LEU A 298 -2.46 15.50 -6.50
CA LEU A 298 -1.67 14.75 -7.48
C LEU A 298 -2.37 13.46 -7.92
N TYR A 299 -3.05 12.78 -6.99
CA TYR A 299 -3.76 11.53 -7.24
C TYR A 299 -5.19 11.70 -7.79
N GLY A 300 -5.63 12.94 -8.05
CA GLY A 300 -7.00 13.22 -8.50
C GLY A 300 -8.07 12.95 -7.44
N LEU A 301 -7.70 12.85 -6.16
CA LEU A 301 -8.55 12.51 -5.03
C LEU A 301 -9.07 13.74 -4.28
N LYS A 302 -8.45 14.92 -4.44
CA LYS A 302 -8.74 16.11 -3.64
C LYS A 302 -10.22 16.51 -3.78
N PRO A 303 -10.96 16.56 -2.67
CA PRO A 303 -12.33 17.07 -2.65
C PRO A 303 -12.39 18.60 -2.65
N ARG A 304 -13.57 19.14 -2.95
CA ARG A 304 -13.89 20.56 -2.75
C ARG A 304 -14.16 20.92 -1.28
N HIS A 305 -14.55 19.94 -0.47
CA HIS A 305 -14.90 20.11 0.95
C HIS A 305 -13.70 19.88 1.88
N ARG A 306 -13.73 20.46 3.09
CA ARG A 306 -12.67 20.28 4.09
C ARG A 306 -12.75 18.91 4.76
N LEU A 307 -11.66 18.46 5.37
CA LEU A 307 -11.56 17.14 5.98
C LEU A 307 -12.68 16.83 6.97
N LEU A 308 -13.03 17.79 7.83
CA LEU A 308 -14.04 17.59 8.86
C LEU A 308 -15.48 17.80 8.37
N ASP A 309 -15.71 18.23 7.14
CA ASP A 309 -17.05 18.48 6.62
C ASP A 309 -17.75 17.16 6.25
N LYS A 310 -17.06 16.24 5.59
CA LYS A 310 -17.63 14.93 5.22
C LYS A 310 -16.81 13.77 5.75
N ARG A 311 -17.26 12.55 5.51
CA ARG A 311 -16.52 11.36 5.94
C ARG A 311 -15.40 11.05 4.97
N PRO A 312 -14.20 10.74 5.48
CA PRO A 312 -13.17 10.17 4.64
C PRO A 312 -13.55 8.76 4.20
N LEU A 313 -13.06 8.37 3.03
CA LEU A 313 -13.09 7.00 2.54
C LEU A 313 -11.97 6.20 3.22
N VAL A 314 -12.28 4.99 3.71
CA VAL A 314 -11.28 4.11 4.33
C VAL A 314 -10.88 3.04 3.33
N ASN A 315 -9.70 3.17 2.73
CA ASN A 315 -9.16 2.19 1.79
C ASN A 315 -7.62 2.21 1.82
N ASP A 316 -7.03 1.02 1.90
CA ASP A 316 -5.59 0.85 2.07
C ASP A 316 -4.81 0.79 0.75
N ASP A 317 -5.47 0.34 -0.31
CA ASP A 317 -4.85 -0.11 -1.55
C ASP A 317 -5.08 0.88 -2.72
N LEU A 318 -6.09 1.75 -2.62
CA LEU A 318 -6.53 2.68 -3.68
C LEU A 318 -5.40 3.56 -4.22
N PRO A 319 -4.62 4.29 -3.39
CA PRO A 319 -3.51 5.08 -3.90
C PRO A 319 -2.46 4.22 -4.63
N GLY A 320 -2.18 3.01 -4.14
CA GLY A 320 -1.25 2.08 -4.79
C GLY A 320 -1.72 1.68 -6.20
N ARG A 321 -3.03 1.40 -6.37
CA ARG A 321 -3.61 1.06 -7.69
C ARG A 321 -3.62 2.23 -8.67
N ILE A 322 -3.81 3.46 -8.19
CA ILE A 322 -3.67 4.68 -8.98
C ILE A 322 -2.23 4.84 -9.47
N LEU A 323 -1.26 4.70 -8.56
CA LEU A 323 0.16 4.86 -8.88
C LEU A 323 0.68 3.83 -9.90
N GLN A 324 0.11 2.62 -9.87
CA GLN A 324 0.39 1.54 -10.83
C GLN A 324 -0.33 1.73 -12.17
N GLY A 325 -1.22 2.72 -12.30
CA GLY A 325 -2.03 2.95 -13.49
C GLY A 325 -3.10 1.90 -13.76
N ALA A 326 -3.31 0.96 -12.83
CA ALA A 326 -4.35 -0.08 -12.93
C ALA A 326 -5.76 0.50 -12.70
N LEU A 327 -5.85 1.57 -11.92
CA LEU A 327 -7.08 2.31 -11.64
C LEU A 327 -6.87 3.78 -12.04
N VAL A 328 -7.75 4.30 -12.90
CA VAL A 328 -7.68 5.68 -13.40
C VAL A 328 -8.83 6.49 -12.83
N MET A 329 -8.53 7.63 -12.20
CA MET A 329 -9.55 8.54 -11.70
C MET A 329 -10.16 9.32 -12.87
N LYS A 330 -11.49 9.39 -12.92
CA LYS A 330 -12.25 10.16 -13.92
C LYS A 330 -13.26 11.08 -13.22
N PRO A 331 -13.66 12.21 -13.83
CA PRO A 331 -14.78 12.99 -13.33
C PRO A 331 -16.09 12.23 -13.57
N ASN A 332 -17.23 12.86 -13.28
CA ASN A 332 -18.54 12.26 -13.47
C ASN A 332 -18.83 11.96 -14.95
N ILE A 333 -19.71 10.99 -15.20
CA ILE A 333 -20.13 10.62 -16.56
C ILE A 333 -21.05 11.72 -17.11
N ARG A 334 -20.82 12.11 -18.35
CA ARG A 334 -21.64 13.07 -19.09
C ARG A 334 -22.71 12.37 -19.93
N THR A 335 -22.32 11.35 -20.70
CA THR A 335 -23.24 10.58 -21.55
C THR A 335 -22.65 9.21 -21.87
N PHE A 336 -23.53 8.25 -22.11
CA PHE A 336 -23.21 6.97 -22.71
C PHE A 336 -23.43 7.04 -24.23
N LYS A 337 -22.68 6.25 -24.99
CA LYS A 337 -22.89 6.07 -26.43
C LYS A 337 -22.39 4.68 -26.86
N ASP A 338 -23.28 3.80 -27.30
CA ASP A 338 -22.96 2.43 -27.75
C ASP A 338 -22.14 1.65 -26.70
N SER A 339 -20.85 1.39 -26.93
CA SER A 339 -19.94 0.79 -25.94
C SER A 339 -19.04 1.82 -25.23
N GLY A 340 -19.16 3.10 -25.55
CA GLY A 340 -18.34 4.18 -25.02
C GLY A 340 -18.98 4.99 -23.89
N VAL A 341 -18.13 5.58 -23.06
CA VAL A 341 -18.51 6.49 -21.97
C VAL A 341 -17.75 7.80 -22.11
N THR A 342 -18.49 8.91 -22.18
CA THR A 342 -17.93 10.27 -22.21
C THR A 342 -18.03 10.91 -20.84
N PHE A 343 -16.92 11.47 -20.35
CA PHE A 343 -16.82 12.12 -19.04
C PHE A 343 -16.97 13.64 -19.13
N GLU A 344 -17.20 14.30 -17.99
CA GLU A 344 -17.39 15.76 -17.92
C GLU A 344 -16.17 16.59 -18.35
N ASP A 345 -14.96 16.03 -18.30
CA ASP A 345 -13.74 16.67 -18.82
C ASP A 345 -13.56 16.52 -20.34
N GLY A 346 -14.52 15.89 -21.02
CA GLY A 346 -14.47 15.62 -22.46
C GLY A 346 -13.67 14.38 -22.83
N THR A 347 -13.05 13.68 -21.88
CA THR A 347 -12.40 12.40 -22.18
C THR A 347 -13.44 11.34 -22.53
N VAL A 348 -13.10 10.47 -23.48
CA VAL A 348 -13.95 9.36 -23.94
C VAL A 348 -13.18 8.07 -23.73
N GLU A 349 -13.85 7.07 -23.16
CA GLU A 349 -13.33 5.71 -23.08
C GLU A 349 -14.27 4.79 -23.84
N ASP A 350 -13.77 4.21 -24.93
CA ASP A 350 -14.51 3.25 -25.75
C ASP A 350 -14.39 1.83 -25.19
N ASN A 351 -15.25 0.94 -25.71
CA ASN A 351 -15.27 -0.50 -25.41
C ASN A 351 -15.37 -0.80 -23.90
N ILE A 352 -16.28 -0.12 -23.21
CA ILE A 352 -16.60 -0.40 -21.80
C ILE A 352 -17.56 -1.59 -21.74
N ASP A 353 -17.11 -2.67 -21.10
CA ASP A 353 -17.90 -3.90 -20.97
C ASP A 353 -18.92 -3.83 -19.83
N ALA A 354 -18.63 -3.04 -18.79
CA ALA A 354 -19.50 -2.91 -17.63
C ALA A 354 -19.36 -1.58 -16.88
N VAL A 355 -20.47 -1.13 -16.30
CA VAL A 355 -20.51 -0.01 -15.36
C VAL A 355 -21.14 -0.46 -14.03
N VAL A 356 -20.39 -0.23 -12.94
CA VAL A 356 -20.79 -0.60 -11.58
C VAL A 356 -21.16 0.64 -10.77
N PHE A 357 -22.45 0.80 -10.49
CA PHE A 357 -22.98 1.89 -9.68
C PHE A 357 -22.83 1.60 -8.18
N CYS A 358 -21.96 2.37 -7.53
CA CYS A 358 -21.74 2.39 -6.09
C CYS A 358 -22.40 3.63 -5.47
N THR A 359 -23.68 3.83 -5.80
CA THR A 359 -24.46 5.07 -5.58
C THR A 359 -25.34 5.02 -4.33
N GLY A 360 -25.20 3.98 -3.50
CA GLY A 360 -25.83 3.89 -2.18
C GLY A 360 -27.21 3.24 -2.20
N TYR A 361 -27.94 3.42 -1.10
CA TYR A 361 -29.19 2.71 -0.83
C TYR A 361 -30.25 3.66 -0.28
N LYS A 362 -31.53 3.30 -0.47
CA LYS A 362 -32.69 3.92 0.19
C LYS A 362 -33.16 3.02 1.33
N GLY A 363 -33.41 3.62 2.49
CA GLY A 363 -34.13 2.98 3.58
C GLY A 363 -35.63 3.01 3.29
N ASN A 364 -36.29 1.87 3.39
CA ASN A 364 -37.74 1.76 3.28
C ASN A 364 -38.25 0.80 4.35
N PHE A 365 -39.41 1.10 4.94
CA PHE A 365 -40.05 0.30 5.97
C PHE A 365 -41.49 -0.02 5.57
N PRO A 366 -41.70 -0.88 4.55
CA PRO A 366 -43.01 -1.08 3.94
C PRO A 366 -44.04 -1.72 4.88
N PHE A 367 -43.60 -2.32 5.99
CA PHE A 367 -44.46 -2.89 7.01
C PHE A 367 -44.97 -1.85 8.03
N LEU A 368 -44.44 -0.61 8.01
CA LEU A 368 -44.92 0.49 8.85
C LEU A 368 -45.94 1.35 8.09
N PRO A 369 -46.94 1.94 8.79
CA PRO A 369 -47.84 2.92 8.20
C PRO A 369 -47.09 4.14 7.63
N SER A 370 -47.55 4.67 6.49
CA SER A 370 -46.93 5.83 5.82
C SER A 370 -46.79 7.05 6.72
N ALA A 371 -47.75 7.27 7.64
CA ALA A 371 -47.72 8.33 8.64
C ALA A 371 -46.52 8.25 9.61
N LEU A 372 -45.91 7.07 9.76
CA LEU A 372 -44.70 6.86 10.58
C LEU A 372 -43.43 6.79 9.74
N SER A 373 -43.54 6.78 8.41
CA SER A 373 -42.42 6.65 7.48
C SER A 373 -42.20 7.83 6.53
N GLU A 374 -43.13 8.78 6.43
CA GLU A 374 -43.08 9.89 5.47
C GLU A 374 -43.12 11.26 6.17
N GLY A 375 -41.96 11.92 6.27
CA GLY A 375 -41.85 13.32 6.66
C GLY A 375 -42.00 14.30 5.48
N PRO A 376 -41.92 15.62 5.73
CA PRO A 376 -42.16 16.67 4.71
C PRO A 376 -41.16 16.65 3.53
N HIS A 377 -40.04 15.95 3.67
CA HIS A 377 -39.03 15.74 2.63
C HIS A 377 -38.85 14.25 2.26
N CYS A 378 -39.88 13.42 2.50
CA CYS A 378 -39.82 11.96 2.40
C CYS A 378 -38.71 11.35 3.29
N GLU A 379 -38.51 11.93 4.48
CA GLU A 379 -37.52 11.48 5.48
C GLU A 379 -38.22 10.94 6.73
N LEU A 380 -37.60 9.96 7.41
CA LEU A 380 -38.13 9.42 8.67
C LEU A 380 -37.86 10.42 9.80
N MET A 381 -38.91 11.04 10.34
CA MET A 381 -38.81 12.00 11.43
C MET A 381 -38.63 11.29 12.78
N LEU A 382 -37.39 11.03 13.18
CA LEU A 382 -37.08 10.34 14.43
C LEU A 382 -36.34 11.24 15.42
N TYR A 383 -36.91 11.40 16.62
CA TYR A 383 -36.23 11.97 17.77
C TYR A 383 -34.99 11.13 18.10
N LYS A 384 -33.83 11.78 18.01
CA LYS A 384 -32.52 11.16 18.18
C LYS A 384 -32.38 9.86 17.38
N ARG A 385 -33.00 9.75 16.19
CA ARG A 385 -32.89 8.58 15.27
C ARG A 385 -33.42 7.27 15.88
N VAL A 386 -34.28 7.37 16.91
CA VAL A 386 -34.83 6.20 17.61
C VAL A 386 -36.36 6.26 17.63
N PHE A 387 -36.97 7.34 18.13
CA PHE A 387 -38.41 7.40 18.40
C PHE A 387 -39.16 8.31 17.44
N SER A 388 -40.36 7.93 17.02
CA SER A 388 -41.22 8.80 16.22
C SER A 388 -42.00 9.79 17.12
N PRO A 389 -41.89 11.12 16.89
CA PRO A 389 -42.68 12.11 17.63
C PRO A 389 -44.19 12.03 17.37
N ALA A 390 -44.62 11.34 16.30
CA ALA A 390 -46.02 11.20 15.91
C ALA A 390 -46.80 10.19 16.77
N LEU A 391 -46.10 9.39 17.59
CA LEU A 391 -46.72 8.38 18.43
C LEU A 391 -47.25 8.97 19.74
N GLN A 392 -48.49 8.61 20.08
CA GLN A 392 -49.12 8.96 21.37
C GLN A 392 -48.46 8.22 22.55
N GLN A 393 -48.16 6.94 22.36
CA GLN A 393 -47.43 6.11 23.31
C GLN A 393 -46.06 5.74 22.71
N PRO A 394 -44.94 5.91 23.44
CA PRO A 394 -43.59 5.71 22.92
C PRO A 394 -43.18 4.23 22.93
N THR A 395 -43.97 3.36 22.30
CA THR A 395 -43.80 1.90 22.30
C THR A 395 -43.22 1.34 20.99
N LEU A 396 -42.75 2.20 20.08
CA LEU A 396 -42.02 1.80 18.88
C LEU A 396 -40.71 2.56 18.76
N ALA A 397 -39.62 1.84 18.49
CA ALA A 397 -38.30 2.42 18.30
C ALA A 397 -37.57 1.78 17.12
N VAL A 398 -36.88 2.61 16.34
CA VAL A 398 -36.07 2.20 15.18
C VAL A 398 -34.60 2.13 15.58
N MET A 399 -33.95 1.03 15.25
CA MET A 399 -32.57 0.74 15.65
C MET A 399 -31.62 0.77 14.45
N GLY A 400 -30.47 1.41 14.59
CA GLY A 400 -29.43 1.39 13.56
C GLY A 400 -29.65 2.34 12.37
N LEU A 401 -30.70 3.17 12.37
CA LEU A 401 -30.97 4.15 11.31
C LEU A 401 -30.17 5.45 11.52
N PHE A 402 -28.86 5.36 11.36
CA PHE A 402 -27.96 6.51 11.43
C PHE A 402 -26.74 6.30 10.55
N GLN A 403 -26.02 7.38 10.34
CA GLN A 403 -24.69 7.38 9.75
C GLN A 403 -23.76 7.96 10.81
N VAL A 404 -22.63 7.29 11.11
CA VAL A 404 -21.57 7.83 12.00
C VAL A 404 -20.13 7.60 11.46
N ARG A 405 -19.13 8.38 11.94
CA ARG A 405 -17.69 8.13 11.67
C ARG A 405 -17.08 6.97 12.49
N GLY A 406 -17.82 6.45 13.47
CA GLY A 406 -17.39 5.39 14.38
C GLY A 406 -18.08 4.05 14.12
N PRO A 407 -17.88 3.07 15.00
CA PRO A 407 -18.50 1.75 14.93
C PRO A 407 -20.02 1.79 15.19
N VAL A 408 -20.77 0.93 14.51
CA VAL A 408 -22.24 0.88 14.58
C VAL A 408 -22.74 0.15 15.83
N MET A 409 -22.13 -0.99 16.19
CA MET A 409 -22.68 -1.87 17.24
C MET A 409 -22.77 -1.22 18.63
N PRO A 410 -21.75 -0.46 19.10
CA PRO A 410 -21.85 0.24 20.39
C PRO A 410 -23.02 1.22 20.45
N ILE A 411 -23.29 1.92 19.34
CA ILE A 411 -24.41 2.86 19.27
C ILE A 411 -25.73 2.11 19.34
N VAL A 412 -25.88 1.02 18.58
CA VAL A 412 -27.13 0.28 18.59
C VAL A 412 -27.40 -0.34 19.96
N GLU A 413 -26.37 -0.86 20.64
CA GLU A 413 -26.49 -1.34 22.02
C GLU A 413 -27.00 -0.22 22.95
N MET A 414 -26.46 0.99 22.85
CA MET A 414 -26.92 2.13 23.64
C MET A 414 -28.33 2.60 23.25
N GLN A 415 -28.69 2.57 21.96
CA GLN A 415 -30.04 2.89 21.50
C GLN A 415 -31.06 1.96 22.13
N VAL A 416 -30.79 0.64 22.17
CA VAL A 416 -31.75 -0.30 22.73
C VAL A 416 -31.82 -0.24 24.26
N ARG A 417 -30.70 -0.05 24.96
CA ARG A 417 -30.71 0.17 26.42
C ARG A 417 -31.57 1.37 26.82
N TRP A 418 -31.57 2.41 25.98
CA TRP A 418 -32.43 3.57 26.21
C TRP A 418 -33.88 3.28 25.83
N ALA A 419 -34.12 2.65 24.68
CA ALA A 419 -35.46 2.28 24.22
C ALA A 419 -36.22 1.40 25.21
N VAL A 420 -35.57 0.39 25.75
CA VAL A 420 -36.17 -0.52 26.74
C VAL A 420 -36.50 0.19 28.05
N LYS A 421 -35.68 1.17 28.48
CA LYS A 421 -36.01 2.02 29.63
C LYS A 421 -37.21 2.93 29.39
N VAL A 422 -37.37 3.44 28.17
CA VAL A 422 -38.57 4.18 27.77
C VAL A 422 -39.79 3.27 27.76
N PHE A 423 -39.67 2.06 27.20
CA PHE A 423 -40.76 1.09 27.17
C PHE A 423 -41.18 0.63 28.56
N SER A 424 -40.27 0.46 29.51
CA SER A 424 -40.60 0.13 30.90
C SER A 424 -41.16 1.32 31.70
N GLY A 425 -41.11 2.54 31.16
CA GLY A 425 -41.52 3.77 31.85
C GLY A 425 -40.46 4.32 32.82
N SER A 426 -39.26 3.73 32.86
CA SER A 426 -38.13 4.16 33.68
C SER A 426 -37.55 5.51 33.23
N THR A 427 -37.64 5.82 31.94
CA THR A 427 -37.22 7.09 31.33
C THR A 427 -38.39 7.67 30.53
N ARG A 428 -38.62 8.98 30.62
CA ARG A 428 -39.69 9.67 29.87
C ARG A 428 -39.11 10.48 28.72
N LEU A 429 -39.76 10.41 27.56
CA LEU A 429 -39.43 11.27 26.42
C LEU A 429 -39.90 12.71 26.67
N PRO A 430 -39.23 13.72 26.07
CA PRO A 430 -39.68 15.10 26.15
C PRO A 430 -40.96 15.31 25.32
N SER A 431 -41.56 16.50 25.42
CA SER A 431 -42.77 16.84 24.64
C SER A 431 -42.55 16.74 23.13
N THR A 432 -43.61 16.46 22.37
CA THR A 432 -43.55 16.38 20.90
C THR A 432 -42.95 17.61 20.26
N GLN A 433 -43.31 18.81 20.73
CA GLN A 433 -42.73 20.06 20.27
C GLN A 433 -41.20 20.09 20.47
N LYS A 434 -40.73 19.65 21.64
CA LYS A 434 -39.29 19.62 21.92
C LYS A 434 -38.55 18.60 21.08
N MET A 435 -39.17 17.45 20.83
CA MET A 435 -38.60 16.44 19.93
C MET A 435 -38.43 16.97 18.51
N LEU A 436 -39.44 17.66 17.97
CA LEU A 436 -39.41 18.26 16.64
C LEU A 436 -38.36 19.39 16.54
N GLU A 437 -38.24 20.23 17.56
CA GLU A 437 -37.18 21.26 17.64
C GLU A 437 -35.78 20.65 17.54
N VAL A 438 -35.54 19.55 18.26
CA VAL A 438 -34.22 18.89 18.26
C VAL A 438 -33.94 18.26 16.90
N ILE A 439 -34.93 17.64 16.26
CA ILE A 439 -34.77 17.07 14.91
C ILE A 439 -34.39 18.16 13.93
N GLU A 440 -35.11 19.28 13.94
CA GLU A 440 -34.85 20.41 13.04
C GLU A 440 -33.50 21.07 13.32
N THR A 441 -33.12 21.19 14.59
CA THR A 441 -31.80 21.73 14.99
C THR A 441 -30.67 20.83 14.49
N ASP A 442 -30.76 19.53 14.75
CA ASP A 442 -29.76 18.56 14.31
C ASP A 442 -29.66 18.54 12.76
N ARG A 443 -30.80 18.65 12.06
CA ARG A 443 -30.85 18.77 10.60
C ARG A 443 -30.11 20.03 10.13
N ARG A 444 -30.45 21.20 10.67
CA ARG A 444 -29.81 22.48 10.32
C ARG A 444 -28.30 22.48 10.56
N LEU A 445 -27.84 21.88 11.66
CA LEU A 445 -26.41 21.77 11.97
C LEU A 445 -25.66 20.90 10.94
N ASN A 446 -26.32 19.89 10.39
CA ASN A 446 -25.73 18.95 9.44
C ASN A 446 -25.84 19.41 7.97
N MET A 447 -26.82 20.25 7.62
CA MET A 447 -27.06 20.75 6.25
C MET A 447 -25.83 21.36 5.55
N PRO A 448 -24.95 22.16 6.20
CA PRO A 448 -23.75 22.70 5.55
C PRO A 448 -22.81 21.62 5.02
N SER A 449 -22.74 20.48 5.71
CA SER A 449 -21.90 19.34 5.34
C SER A 449 -22.61 18.34 4.41
N PHE A 450 -23.94 18.23 4.56
CA PHE A 450 -24.79 17.29 3.85
C PHE A 450 -26.02 18.03 3.28
N PRO A 451 -25.93 18.56 2.05
CA PRO A 451 -27.00 19.39 1.48
C PRO A 451 -28.33 18.66 1.25
N ASN A 452 -28.33 17.33 1.18
CA ASN A 452 -29.54 16.54 1.08
C ASN A 452 -30.17 16.35 2.48
N PRO A 453 -31.40 16.85 2.73
CA PRO A 453 -32.07 16.72 4.02
C PRO A 453 -32.13 15.28 4.55
N GLN A 454 -32.48 14.32 3.68
CA GLN A 454 -32.57 12.90 4.03
C GLN A 454 -31.24 12.33 4.54
N GLN A 455 -30.11 12.85 4.04
CA GLN A 455 -28.78 12.44 4.50
C GLN A 455 -28.35 13.20 5.76
N ALA A 456 -28.71 14.48 5.87
CA ALA A 456 -28.38 15.35 6.99
C ALA A 456 -29.00 14.86 8.30
N VAL A 457 -30.25 14.41 8.25
CA VAL A 457 -30.96 13.88 9.44
C VAL A 457 -30.29 12.62 9.99
N LEU A 458 -29.63 11.81 9.16
CA LEU A 458 -28.99 10.57 9.61
C LEU A 458 -27.63 10.77 10.29
N GLN A 459 -26.98 11.93 10.16
CA GLN A 459 -25.63 12.12 10.68
C GLN A 459 -25.60 12.30 12.20
N VAL A 460 -24.69 11.57 12.86
CA VAL A 460 -24.42 11.72 14.30
C VAL A 460 -22.92 11.77 14.59
N ASP A 461 -22.54 12.48 15.66
CA ASP A 461 -21.19 12.43 16.23
C ASP A 461 -21.07 11.27 17.21
N PHE A 462 -20.01 10.46 17.07
CA PHE A 462 -19.90 9.17 17.77
C PHE A 462 -19.95 9.29 19.29
N ILE A 463 -19.01 10.04 19.90
CA ILE A 463 -18.89 10.11 21.36
C ILE A 463 -20.02 10.95 21.95
N GLN A 464 -20.38 12.08 21.33
CA GLN A 464 -21.45 12.93 21.85
C GLN A 464 -22.79 12.19 21.88
N TYR A 465 -23.09 11.40 20.84
CA TYR A 465 -24.32 10.64 20.77
C TYR A 465 -24.36 9.48 21.79
N LEU A 466 -23.24 8.78 21.97
CA LEU A 466 -23.13 7.75 23.00
C LEU A 466 -23.21 8.32 24.41
N ASP A 467 -22.52 9.43 24.68
CA ASP A 467 -22.54 10.09 25.99
C ASP A 467 -23.92 10.66 26.33
N PHE A 468 -24.67 11.16 25.34
CA PHE A 468 -26.08 11.54 25.52
C PHE A 468 -26.91 10.35 25.99
N MET A 469 -26.89 9.21 25.28
CA MET A 469 -27.65 8.03 25.71
C MET A 469 -27.16 7.48 27.06
N ALA A 470 -25.85 7.52 27.29
CA ALA A 470 -25.26 7.09 28.55
C ALA A 470 -25.74 7.93 29.73
N GLU A 471 -26.01 9.21 29.51
CA GLU A 471 -26.61 10.10 30.51
C GLU A 471 -28.07 9.73 30.78
N GLU A 472 -28.87 9.55 29.72
CA GLU A 472 -30.28 9.13 29.81
C GLU A 472 -30.48 7.78 30.53
N ILE A 473 -29.53 6.85 30.37
CA ILE A 473 -29.56 5.52 31.01
C ILE A 473 -28.89 5.51 32.39
N GLY A 474 -28.04 6.51 32.71
CA GLY A 474 -27.30 6.59 33.97
C GLY A 474 -26.00 5.76 34.02
N VAL A 475 -25.30 5.63 32.88
CA VAL A 475 -24.09 4.81 32.70
C VAL A 475 -22.88 5.59 32.17
N LYS A 476 -23.01 6.92 32.06
CA LYS A 476 -21.92 7.81 31.64
C LYS A 476 -20.78 7.78 32.66
N PRO A 477 -19.52 7.53 32.26
CA PRO A 477 -18.41 7.45 33.19
C PRO A 477 -18.12 8.80 33.86
N HIS A 478 -18.12 8.85 35.19
CA HIS A 478 -17.80 10.05 35.97
C HIS A 478 -16.28 10.29 36.01
N LEU A 479 -15.76 11.01 35.01
CA LEU A 479 -14.32 11.21 34.84
C LEU A 479 -13.63 11.86 36.06
N TRP A 480 -14.22 12.86 36.70
CA TRP A 480 -13.62 13.49 37.89
C TRP A 480 -13.50 12.53 39.07
N ARG A 481 -14.52 11.69 39.29
CA ARG A 481 -14.48 10.67 40.34
C ARG A 481 -13.43 9.59 40.00
N LEU A 482 -13.35 9.18 38.74
CA LEU A 482 -12.35 8.21 38.28
C LEU A 482 -10.92 8.75 38.43
N LEU A 483 -10.68 10.03 38.16
CA LEU A 483 -9.36 10.65 38.36
C LEU A 483 -8.89 10.51 39.81
N LEU A 484 -9.80 10.62 40.77
CA LEU A 484 -9.51 10.53 42.21
C LEU A 484 -9.44 9.08 42.73
N THR A 485 -10.17 8.14 42.12
CA THR A 485 -10.34 6.77 42.63
C THR A 485 -9.55 5.70 41.87
N ASP A 486 -9.36 5.87 40.56
CA ASP A 486 -8.56 5.00 39.71
C ASP A 486 -7.90 5.84 38.59
N PRO A 487 -6.82 6.58 38.91
CA PRO A 487 -6.17 7.49 37.96
C PRO A 487 -5.60 6.78 36.73
N VAL A 488 -5.25 5.49 36.86
CA VAL A 488 -4.77 4.67 35.73
C VAL A 488 -5.90 4.41 34.74
N LEU A 489 -7.06 3.96 35.24
CA LEU A 489 -8.24 3.76 34.41
C LEU A 489 -8.72 5.09 33.80
N TRP A 490 -8.71 6.17 34.58
CA TRP A 490 -9.03 7.52 34.08
C TRP A 490 -8.15 7.92 32.90
N ALA A 491 -6.83 7.77 33.02
CA ALA A 491 -5.90 8.14 31.96
C ALA A 491 -6.15 7.31 30.68
N LYS A 492 -6.48 6.02 30.82
CA LYS A 492 -6.83 5.14 29.70
C LYS A 492 -8.14 5.51 29.04
N ILE A 493 -9.14 5.96 29.80
CA ILE A 493 -10.43 6.41 29.27
C ILE A 493 -10.31 7.76 28.56
N PHE A 494 -9.54 8.69 29.14
CA PHE A 494 -9.46 10.06 28.65
C PHE A 494 -8.52 10.21 27.45
N PHE A 495 -7.29 9.67 27.56
CA PHE A 495 -6.28 9.75 26.49
C PHE A 495 -6.29 8.56 25.54
N GLY A 496 -6.85 7.42 25.96
CA GLY A 496 -6.96 6.22 25.14
C GLY A 496 -8.21 6.17 24.26
N PRO A 497 -8.41 5.05 23.55
CA PRO A 497 -9.56 4.88 22.65
C PRO A 497 -10.89 4.91 23.42
N CYS A 498 -11.91 5.52 22.83
CA CYS A 498 -13.27 5.51 23.35
C CYS A 498 -13.97 4.18 23.04
N THR A 499 -13.54 3.11 23.71
CA THR A 499 -14.07 1.77 23.50
C THR A 499 -15.44 1.57 24.18
N PRO A 500 -16.31 0.71 23.62
CA PRO A 500 -17.63 0.39 24.17
C PRO A 500 -17.63 -0.04 25.65
N TYR A 501 -16.58 -0.71 26.12
CA TYR A 501 -16.42 -1.15 27.53
C TYR A 501 -16.65 -0.03 28.55
N GLN A 502 -16.38 1.23 28.18
CA GLN A 502 -16.56 2.40 29.06
C GLN A 502 -18.01 2.58 29.53
N TYR A 503 -18.98 2.17 28.71
CA TYR A 503 -20.42 2.34 28.97
C TYR A 503 -21.05 1.21 29.79
N ARG A 504 -20.22 0.27 30.30
CA ARG A 504 -20.58 -0.74 31.30
C ARG A 504 -19.64 -0.74 32.51
N LEU A 505 -18.90 0.36 32.73
CA LEU A 505 -18.06 0.54 33.91
C LEU A 505 -18.85 0.75 35.20
N THR A 506 -19.95 1.48 35.11
CA THR A 506 -20.79 1.89 36.24
C THR A 506 -22.25 1.98 35.81
N GLY A 507 -23.17 1.95 36.78
CA GLY A 507 -24.61 2.09 36.54
C GLY A 507 -25.30 0.76 36.17
N PRO A 508 -26.58 0.81 35.77
CA PRO A 508 -27.36 -0.37 35.44
C PRO A 508 -26.75 -1.19 34.30
N GLY A 509 -26.72 -2.52 34.42
CA GLY A 509 -26.08 -3.40 33.42
C GLY A 509 -24.54 -3.34 33.41
N GLN A 510 -23.92 -2.94 34.53
CA GLN A 510 -22.47 -2.96 34.71
C GLN A 510 -21.88 -4.34 34.42
N TRP A 511 -20.73 -4.37 33.75
CA TRP A 511 -19.98 -5.59 33.48
C TRP A 511 -18.69 -5.62 34.29
N ALA A 512 -18.52 -6.65 35.14
CA ALA A 512 -17.35 -6.79 36.01
C ALA A 512 -16.02 -6.84 35.23
N GLY A 513 -16.04 -7.32 33.99
CA GLY A 513 -14.87 -7.36 33.11
C GLY A 513 -14.47 -6.03 32.47
N ALA A 514 -15.31 -4.98 32.54
CA ALA A 514 -15.13 -3.73 31.78
C ALA A 514 -13.79 -3.05 32.09
N ARG A 515 -13.43 -2.97 33.38
CA ARG A 515 -12.16 -2.40 33.81
C ARG A 515 -10.97 -3.16 33.20
N ARG A 516 -10.97 -4.49 33.33
CA ARG A 516 -9.90 -5.34 32.78
C ARG A 516 -9.82 -5.19 31.26
N ALA A 517 -10.96 -5.18 30.58
CA ALA A 517 -11.02 -5.02 29.13
C ALA A 517 -10.37 -3.70 28.67
N ILE A 518 -10.64 -2.58 29.34
CA ILE A 518 -10.02 -1.28 29.00
C ILE A 518 -8.51 -1.30 29.25
N LEU A 519 -8.04 -1.96 30.31
CA LEU A 519 -6.63 -2.03 30.63
C LEU A 519 -5.85 -2.92 29.65
N THR A 520 -6.45 -4.02 29.17
CA THR A 520 -5.79 -5.01 28.31
C THR A 520 -6.13 -4.90 26.82
N GLN A 521 -6.93 -3.90 26.39
CA GLN A 521 -7.33 -3.73 24.98
C GLN A 521 -6.15 -3.68 24.00
N TRP A 522 -5.04 -3.03 24.38
CA TRP A 522 -3.85 -2.96 23.53
C TRP A 522 -3.09 -4.29 23.48
N GLU A 523 -3.23 -5.16 24.48
CA GLU A 523 -2.69 -6.51 24.47
C GLU A 523 -3.47 -7.38 23.48
N ARG A 524 -4.82 -7.26 23.48
CA ARG A 524 -5.69 -7.93 22.48
C ARG A 524 -5.45 -7.43 21.06
N VAL A 525 -5.14 -6.15 20.89
CA VAL A 525 -4.73 -5.58 19.59
C VAL A 525 -3.38 -6.16 19.14
N ALA A 526 -2.45 -6.39 20.07
CA ALA A 526 -1.11 -6.87 19.78
C ALA A 526 -1.04 -8.38 19.52
N LYS A 527 -1.90 -9.17 20.17
CA LYS A 527 -1.85 -10.65 20.16
C LYS A 527 -1.86 -11.27 18.74
N PRO A 528 -2.72 -10.85 17.79
CA PRO A 528 -2.76 -11.43 16.45
C PRO A 528 -1.45 -11.23 15.66
N PHE A 529 -0.68 -10.20 16.01
CA PHE A 529 0.61 -9.93 15.37
C PHE A 529 1.77 -10.75 15.95
N ARG A 530 1.62 -11.28 17.18
CA ARG A 530 2.64 -12.05 17.90
C ARG A 530 2.70 -13.51 17.47
N SER A 531 2.54 -13.76 16.17
CA SER A 531 2.58 -15.10 15.57
C SER A 531 4.01 -15.60 15.29
N ARG A 532 5.01 -14.75 15.55
CA ARG A 532 6.44 -15.07 15.56
C ARG A 532 7.13 -14.30 16.69
N ALA A 533 7.85 -15.00 17.57
CA ALA A 533 8.63 -14.36 18.63
C ALA A 533 9.80 -13.55 18.03
N VAL A 534 9.83 -12.25 18.30
CA VAL A 534 10.96 -11.37 18.02
C VAL A 534 11.60 -11.03 19.36
N PRO A 535 12.95 -11.15 19.52
CA PRO A 535 13.61 -10.71 20.75
C PRO A 535 13.31 -9.24 20.99
N GLU A 536 12.66 -8.91 22.12
CA GLU A 536 12.57 -7.52 22.56
C GLU A 536 14.00 -7.05 22.89
N PRO A 537 14.48 -5.91 22.35
CA PRO A 537 15.69 -5.32 22.88
C PRO A 537 15.45 -4.97 24.36
N GLU A 538 16.42 -5.21 25.24
CA GLU A 538 16.35 -4.82 26.66
C GLU A 538 15.93 -3.35 26.77
N VAL A 539 14.67 -3.12 27.12
CA VAL A 539 14.17 -1.77 27.36
C VAL A 539 14.72 -1.36 28.72
N ARG A 540 15.64 -0.38 28.75
CA ARG A 540 15.93 0.39 29.97
C ARG A 540 14.59 0.89 30.52
N ARG A 541 14.13 0.27 31.60
CA ARG A 541 12.93 0.63 32.37
C ARG A 541 13.15 2.00 33.02
N SER A 542 13.01 3.08 32.25
CA SER A 542 12.80 4.41 32.81
C SER A 542 11.32 4.53 33.18
N PHE A 543 11.01 4.25 34.44
CA PHE A 543 9.66 4.31 35.01
C PHE A 543 9.14 5.74 35.22
N LEU A 544 9.85 6.78 34.75
CA LEU A 544 9.47 8.18 35.01
C LEU A 544 9.16 9.03 33.78
N CYS A 545 9.29 8.51 32.55
CA CYS A 545 8.82 9.22 31.35
C CYS A 545 8.26 8.22 30.34
N SER A 546 6.97 7.92 30.48
CA SER A 546 6.23 7.17 29.46
C SER A 546 6.24 7.95 28.13
N PRO A 547 6.64 7.34 27.00
CA PRO A 547 6.55 7.93 25.67
C PRO A 547 5.13 8.38 25.27
N TRP A 548 4.11 7.98 26.05
CA TRP A 548 2.71 8.32 25.81
C TRP A 548 2.39 9.80 26.05
N LEU A 549 3.02 10.45 27.03
CA LEU A 549 2.82 11.90 27.25
C LEU A 549 3.45 12.72 26.11
N ALA A 550 4.57 12.25 25.57
CA ALA A 550 5.21 12.86 24.40
C ALA A 550 4.47 12.57 23.07
N ALA A 551 3.71 11.47 22.97
CA ALA A 551 2.93 11.13 21.77
C ALA A 551 1.65 11.98 21.64
N CYS A 552 1.01 12.31 22.77
CA CYS A 552 -0.17 13.19 22.80
C CYS A 552 0.20 14.68 22.58
N ALA A 553 1.36 15.13 23.05
CA ALA A 553 1.86 16.48 22.74
C ALA A 553 2.55 16.56 21.35
N GLY A 554 3.19 15.47 20.91
CA GLY A 554 4.10 15.46 19.76
C GLY A 554 3.47 15.41 18.38
N THR A 555 2.14 15.32 18.27
CA THR A 555 1.44 15.28 16.98
C THR A 555 0.92 16.66 16.53
N MET A 556 0.94 17.67 17.42
CA MET A 556 0.70 19.08 17.06
C MET A 556 1.91 19.99 17.36
N VAL A 557 2.85 19.58 18.22
CA VAL A 557 4.02 20.41 18.58
C VAL A 557 5.25 20.20 17.67
N LYS A 558 5.22 19.28 16.71
CA LYS A 558 6.27 19.16 15.66
C LYS A 558 6.23 20.25 14.58
N VAL A 559 5.65 21.41 14.89
CA VAL A 559 5.79 22.66 14.13
C VAL A 559 6.67 23.68 14.88
N ALA A 560 7.11 23.40 16.11
CA ALA A 560 7.82 24.41 16.93
C ALA A 560 9.30 24.12 17.28
N VAL A 561 9.88 22.95 16.96
CA VAL A 561 11.31 22.69 17.29
C VAL A 561 12.01 21.88 16.19
N ILE A 562 12.41 22.55 15.11
CA ILE A 562 13.66 22.28 14.35
C ILE A 562 14.26 23.65 14.04
N GLY A 563 14.70 24.35 15.09
CA GLY A 563 15.71 25.39 14.98
C GLY A 563 17.04 24.72 15.29
N ALA A 564 17.76 24.30 14.25
CA ALA A 564 19.14 23.86 14.41
C ALA A 564 19.99 25.08 14.75
N GLY A 565 20.42 25.18 16.00
CA GLY A 565 21.50 26.08 16.40
C GLY A 565 22.84 25.53 15.91
N PRO A 566 23.73 26.36 15.35
CA PRO A 566 25.11 25.97 15.11
C PRO A 566 25.95 26.24 16.37
N CYS A 567 26.49 25.19 17.00
CA CYS A 567 27.67 25.33 17.86
C CYS A 567 28.90 25.30 16.97
N GLY A 568 29.65 26.40 16.98
CA GLY A 568 30.91 26.53 16.25
C GLY A 568 32.07 25.84 16.94
N LEU A 569 33.18 25.72 16.19
CA LEU A 569 34.53 25.88 16.70
C LEU A 569 35.50 26.18 15.54
N SER A 570 36.18 27.31 15.76
CA SER A 570 37.44 27.85 15.22
C SER A 570 38.16 27.21 14.03
N SER A 571 38.47 28.10 13.08
CA SER A 571 39.69 28.20 12.28
C SER A 571 40.96 27.72 13.00
N THR A 572 41.75 26.88 12.31
CA THR A 572 43.22 26.95 12.37
C THR A 572 43.82 26.66 10.99
N LYS A 573 44.81 27.49 10.66
CA LYS A 573 45.56 27.66 9.42
C LYS A 573 46.12 26.34 8.83
N ALA A 574 46.03 26.21 7.51
CA ALA A 574 46.95 25.38 6.72
C ALA A 574 47.98 26.30 6.02
N CYS A 575 49.26 26.02 6.27
CA CYS A 575 50.40 26.60 5.56
C CYS A 575 51.06 25.47 4.75
N LEU A 576 51.41 25.79 3.51
CA LEU A 576 52.47 25.20 2.67
C LEU A 576 52.48 23.67 2.45
N TYR A 577 52.29 23.23 1.20
CA TYR A 577 53.39 22.65 0.42
C TYR A 577 53.06 22.60 -1.09
N LYS A 578 54.11 22.81 -1.88
CA LYS A 578 54.19 23.00 -3.32
C LYS A 578 53.96 21.71 -4.13
N GLY A 579 53.38 21.90 -5.31
CA GLY A 579 53.98 21.52 -6.61
C GLY A 579 53.97 20.05 -7.03
N LEU A 580 53.29 19.77 -8.14
CA LEU A 580 53.90 19.33 -9.41
C LEU A 580 52.80 19.16 -10.47
N GLU A 581 52.84 20.01 -11.50
CA GLU A 581 52.12 19.82 -12.78
C GLU A 581 52.76 18.68 -13.58
N PRO A 582 52.04 18.15 -14.58
CA PRO A 582 52.62 18.18 -15.91
C PRO A 582 51.66 18.78 -16.95
N THR A 583 52.11 19.91 -17.50
CA THR A 583 52.15 20.32 -18.91
C THR A 583 51.18 19.68 -19.92
N CYS A 584 50.38 20.56 -20.53
CA CYS A 584 49.78 20.41 -21.86
C CYS A 584 50.80 19.96 -22.91
N PHE A 585 50.36 19.06 -23.81
CA PHE A 585 50.82 19.05 -25.20
C PHE A 585 49.61 19.24 -26.11
N GLN A 586 49.75 20.20 -27.02
CA GLN A 586 48.79 20.55 -28.05
C GLN A 586 48.71 19.46 -29.12
N SER A 587 47.52 19.44 -29.72
CA SER A 587 47.09 18.78 -30.94
C SER A 587 48.06 18.91 -32.12
N SER A 588 48.25 17.80 -32.83
CA SER A 588 48.58 17.76 -34.25
C SER A 588 47.53 16.91 -34.96
N ASP A 589 46.73 17.56 -35.80
CA ASP A 589 45.90 16.92 -36.81
C ASP A 589 46.76 16.43 -37.99
N ASP A 590 46.14 15.52 -38.76
CA ASP A 590 46.54 14.95 -40.05
C ASP A 590 47.66 13.91 -40.06
N ILE A 591 47.24 12.64 -40.24
CA ILE A 591 47.52 11.83 -41.43
C ILE A 591 46.30 10.94 -41.69
N GLY A 592 45.58 11.24 -42.76
CA GLY A 592 44.65 10.31 -43.40
C GLY A 592 45.44 9.20 -44.09
N GLY A 593 45.24 7.97 -43.63
CA GLY A 593 45.72 6.75 -44.28
C GLY A 593 44.58 5.75 -44.29
N LEU A 594 44.11 5.42 -45.50
CA LEU A 594 43.12 4.38 -45.78
C LEU A 594 43.56 3.04 -45.20
N ALA A 595 43.02 2.69 -44.03
CA ALA A 595 42.87 1.32 -43.58
C ALA A 595 41.38 1.01 -43.61
N GLU A 596 40.96 0.16 -44.55
CA GLU A 596 39.64 -0.50 -44.49
C GLU A 596 39.56 -1.25 -43.15
N SER A 597 38.94 -0.60 -42.17
CA SER A 597 38.71 -1.12 -40.83
C SER A 597 37.68 -2.25 -40.92
N MET A 598 38.13 -3.51 -40.95
CA MET A 598 37.24 -4.64 -40.69
C MET A 598 36.59 -4.46 -39.31
N SER A 599 35.26 -4.28 -39.29
CA SER A 599 34.49 -4.14 -38.06
C SER A 599 34.59 -5.40 -37.21
N ARG A 600 34.83 -5.27 -35.90
CA ARG A 600 34.93 -6.41 -34.97
C ARG A 600 33.55 -7.00 -34.72
N ARG A 601 33.41 -8.31 -34.90
CA ARG A 601 32.16 -9.06 -34.68
C ARG A 601 32.04 -9.47 -33.22
N VAL A 602 30.91 -9.16 -32.58
CA VAL A 602 30.65 -9.44 -31.16
C VAL A 602 29.44 -10.36 -31.02
N ALA A 603 29.59 -11.48 -30.31
CA ALA A 603 28.45 -12.31 -29.93
C ALA A 603 27.78 -11.77 -28.67
N VAL A 604 26.45 -11.68 -28.66
CA VAL A 604 25.65 -11.37 -27.47
C VAL A 604 24.78 -12.58 -27.16
N VAL A 605 24.89 -13.15 -25.96
CA VAL A 605 24.13 -14.35 -25.56
C VAL A 605 22.95 -13.95 -24.70
N GLY A 606 21.74 -14.01 -25.26
CA GLY A 606 20.47 -13.66 -24.64
C GLY A 606 19.99 -12.24 -24.98
N ALA A 607 18.73 -12.10 -25.38
CA ALA A 607 18.05 -10.86 -25.73
C ALA A 607 17.13 -10.33 -24.59
N GLY A 608 17.56 -10.51 -23.34
CA GLY A 608 16.97 -9.83 -22.18
C GLY A 608 17.32 -8.34 -22.13
N SER A 609 17.01 -7.66 -21.02
CA SER A 609 17.33 -6.23 -20.86
C SER A 609 18.82 -5.92 -21.04
N SER A 610 19.70 -6.75 -20.48
CA SER A 610 21.15 -6.60 -20.67
C SER A 610 21.56 -6.78 -22.14
N GLY A 611 20.97 -7.76 -22.83
CA GLY A 611 21.27 -8.07 -24.23
C GLY A 611 20.90 -6.92 -25.16
N LEU A 612 19.72 -6.34 -25.00
CA LEU A 612 19.28 -5.18 -25.79
C LEU A 612 20.24 -3.99 -25.60
N ALA A 613 20.65 -3.71 -24.35
CA ALA A 613 21.63 -2.67 -24.07
C ALA A 613 23.00 -2.97 -24.71
N CYS A 614 23.46 -4.22 -24.69
CA CYS A 614 24.71 -4.66 -25.33
C CYS A 614 24.68 -4.45 -26.85
N ILE A 615 23.63 -4.89 -27.54
CA ILE A 615 23.49 -4.71 -28.99
C ILE A 615 23.57 -3.22 -29.32
N LYS A 616 22.80 -2.39 -28.61
CA LYS A 616 22.79 -0.94 -28.83
C LYS A 616 24.15 -0.31 -28.57
N CYS A 617 24.83 -0.67 -27.48
CA CYS A 617 26.17 -0.15 -27.17
C CYS A 617 27.23 -0.61 -28.18
N CYS A 618 27.09 -1.81 -28.77
CA CYS A 618 27.96 -2.27 -29.85
C CYS A 618 27.82 -1.38 -31.08
N LEU A 619 26.58 -1.10 -31.49
CA LEU A 619 26.28 -0.22 -32.62
C LEU A 619 26.78 1.22 -32.37
N ASP A 620 26.57 1.77 -31.18
CA ASP A 620 27.06 3.10 -30.78
C ASP A 620 28.59 3.23 -30.92
N GLU A 621 29.33 2.13 -30.72
CA GLU A 621 30.80 2.10 -30.81
C GLU A 621 31.33 1.61 -32.17
N GLY A 622 30.45 1.29 -33.12
CA GLY A 622 30.80 0.83 -34.47
C GLY A 622 31.24 -0.64 -34.54
N LEU A 623 30.83 -1.48 -33.58
CA LEU A 623 31.03 -2.94 -33.58
C LEU A 623 29.85 -3.63 -34.30
N GLU A 624 30.04 -4.86 -34.80
CA GLU A 624 28.98 -5.64 -35.43
C GLU A 624 28.43 -6.72 -34.46
N PRO A 625 27.29 -6.47 -33.78
CA PRO A 625 26.72 -7.44 -32.87
C PRO A 625 25.89 -8.51 -33.60
N VAL A 626 25.98 -9.75 -33.11
CA VAL A 626 25.03 -10.83 -33.40
C VAL A 626 24.54 -11.38 -32.06
N CYS A 627 23.24 -11.24 -31.81
CA CYS A 627 22.59 -11.72 -30.60
C CYS A 627 21.91 -13.07 -30.84
N PHE A 628 22.14 -14.03 -29.95
CA PHE A 628 21.50 -15.34 -29.96
C PHE A 628 20.49 -15.41 -28.82
N GLU A 629 19.22 -15.59 -29.15
CA GLU A 629 18.12 -15.72 -28.19
C GLU A 629 17.53 -17.12 -28.30
N SER A 630 17.58 -17.85 -27.18
CA SER A 630 17.06 -19.21 -27.08
C SER A 630 15.55 -19.30 -27.34
N SER A 631 14.83 -18.22 -27.10
CA SER A 631 13.39 -18.15 -27.20
C SER A 631 12.89 -17.45 -28.47
N ASP A 632 11.57 -17.39 -28.62
CA ASP A 632 10.81 -16.88 -29.76
C ASP A 632 10.58 -15.35 -29.76
N ASP A 633 11.02 -14.62 -28.74
CA ASP A 633 10.83 -13.16 -28.61
C ASP A 633 11.85 -12.59 -27.60
N ILE A 634 12.05 -11.28 -27.60
CA ILE A 634 12.94 -10.57 -26.68
C ILE A 634 12.36 -10.43 -25.27
N GLY A 635 13.15 -9.90 -24.34
CA GLY A 635 12.69 -9.45 -23.01
C GLY A 635 13.05 -10.36 -21.84
N GLY A 636 13.44 -11.61 -22.10
CA GLY A 636 13.95 -12.54 -21.09
C GLY A 636 12.99 -12.74 -19.92
N LEU A 637 13.42 -12.37 -18.69
CA LEU A 637 12.64 -12.48 -17.45
C LEU A 637 11.28 -11.77 -17.53
N TRP A 638 11.20 -10.63 -18.20
CA TRP A 638 10.01 -9.76 -18.19
C TRP A 638 8.88 -10.27 -19.10
N ARG A 639 9.14 -11.33 -19.87
CA ARG A 639 8.15 -11.97 -20.72
C ARG A 639 7.39 -13.03 -19.95
N PHE A 640 6.15 -12.72 -19.58
CA PHE A 640 5.26 -13.68 -18.95
C PHE A 640 4.83 -14.77 -19.96
N LYS A 641 4.98 -16.04 -19.57
CA LYS A 641 4.42 -17.21 -20.27
C LYS A 641 3.85 -18.20 -19.27
N VAL A 642 2.84 -18.95 -19.71
CA VAL A 642 2.19 -20.04 -18.97
C VAL A 642 2.31 -21.32 -19.80
N GLY A 643 2.77 -22.40 -19.17
CA GLY A 643 2.70 -23.77 -19.70
C GLY A 643 1.66 -24.57 -18.93
N ALA A 644 1.21 -25.70 -19.50
CA ALA A 644 0.27 -26.62 -18.85
C ALA A 644 0.95 -27.96 -18.55
N ARG A 645 0.90 -28.41 -17.29
CA ARG A 645 1.32 -29.74 -16.87
C ARG A 645 0.11 -30.67 -16.72
N ILE A 646 0.14 -31.82 -17.39
CA ILE A 646 -0.84 -32.89 -17.16
C ILE A 646 -0.28 -33.83 -16.08
N LEU A 647 -0.93 -33.87 -14.91
CA LEU A 647 -0.62 -34.88 -13.90
C LEU A 647 -1.22 -36.24 -14.33
N LYS A 648 -0.39 -37.28 -14.39
CA LYS A 648 -0.87 -38.65 -14.55
C LYS A 648 -1.37 -39.17 -13.19
N GLY A 649 -2.70 -39.29 -13.03
CA GLY A 649 -3.31 -40.07 -11.94
C GLY A 649 -4.58 -39.45 -11.34
N GLY A 650 -5.76 -39.91 -11.78
CA GLY A 650 -7.08 -39.64 -11.16
C GLY A 650 -8.13 -39.07 -12.13
N PRO A 651 -9.44 -39.34 -11.96
CA PRO A 651 -10.48 -39.06 -12.97
C PRO A 651 -10.85 -37.57 -13.15
N SER A 652 -10.15 -36.66 -12.48
CA SER A 652 -10.34 -35.20 -12.58
C SER A 652 -9.02 -34.56 -12.98
N CYS A 653 -8.77 -34.44 -14.28
CA CYS A 653 -7.60 -33.74 -14.82
C CYS A 653 -7.66 -32.25 -14.43
N VAL A 654 -6.87 -31.84 -13.44
CA VAL A 654 -6.56 -30.41 -13.19
C VAL A 654 -5.19 -30.16 -13.79
N SER A 655 -5.11 -29.31 -14.82
CA SER A 655 -3.83 -28.88 -15.39
C SER A 655 -3.19 -27.84 -14.46
N LEU A 656 -2.03 -28.17 -13.89
CA LEU A 656 -1.24 -27.19 -13.13
C LEU A 656 -0.51 -26.28 -14.13
N GLN A 657 -0.59 -24.96 -13.90
CA GLN A 657 0.21 -24.00 -14.65
C GLN A 657 1.67 -24.11 -14.21
N GLU A 658 2.59 -24.23 -15.16
CA GLU A 658 4.03 -24.29 -14.88
C GLU A 658 4.83 -23.39 -15.82
N ASN A 659 6.14 -23.32 -15.59
CA ASN A 659 7.05 -22.64 -16.49
C ASN A 659 7.32 -23.50 -17.75
N PRO A 660 6.92 -23.06 -18.96
CA PRO A 660 7.08 -23.86 -20.16
C PRO A 660 8.54 -23.96 -20.66
N GLU A 661 9.44 -23.11 -20.15
CA GLU A 661 10.82 -22.98 -20.65
C GLU A 661 11.84 -23.20 -19.49
N PRO A 662 12.40 -24.40 -19.32
CA PRO A 662 13.22 -24.77 -18.16
C PRO A 662 14.57 -24.05 -18.08
N ASP A 663 15.05 -23.47 -19.17
CA ASP A 663 16.29 -22.69 -19.22
C ASP A 663 16.07 -21.17 -19.00
N ARG A 664 14.81 -20.71 -18.95
CA ARG A 664 14.48 -19.29 -18.76
C ARG A 664 13.95 -19.01 -17.35
N ALA A 665 14.32 -17.84 -16.83
CA ALA A 665 13.67 -17.28 -15.66
C ALA A 665 12.15 -17.10 -15.89
N SER A 666 11.41 -17.19 -14.80
CA SER A 666 9.94 -17.19 -14.80
C SER A 666 9.44 -16.16 -13.79
N ILE A 667 8.36 -15.49 -14.16
CA ILE A 667 7.65 -14.53 -13.32
C ILE A 667 6.18 -14.95 -13.16
N TYR A 668 5.59 -14.53 -12.05
CA TYR A 668 4.14 -14.57 -11.83
C TYR A 668 3.46 -13.43 -12.59
N ASN A 669 2.19 -13.63 -12.92
CA ASN A 669 1.45 -12.73 -13.79
C ASN A 669 1.41 -11.30 -13.21
N SER A 670 1.13 -11.18 -11.92
CA SER A 670 0.90 -9.91 -11.23
C SER A 670 2.16 -9.11 -10.85
N LEU A 671 3.35 -9.47 -11.38
CA LEU A 671 4.61 -8.81 -11.05
C LEU A 671 4.60 -7.31 -11.40
N ILE A 672 4.87 -6.46 -10.41
CA ILE A 672 5.07 -5.01 -10.54
C ILE A 672 6.53 -4.68 -10.18
N ILE A 673 7.15 -3.77 -10.94
CA ILE A 673 8.52 -3.33 -10.66
C ILE A 673 8.64 -2.61 -9.30
N ASN A 674 9.84 -2.63 -8.72
CA ASN A 674 10.13 -1.99 -7.43
C ASN A 674 10.86 -0.65 -7.56
N THR A 675 11.22 -0.26 -8.78
CA THR A 675 11.92 0.98 -9.12
C THR A 675 11.07 1.79 -10.07
N SER A 676 11.05 3.10 -9.88
CA SER A 676 10.29 4.04 -10.71
C SER A 676 10.79 4.05 -12.16
N LYS A 677 9.89 4.41 -13.08
CA LYS A 677 10.19 4.49 -14.52
C LYS A 677 11.40 5.38 -14.84
N GLU A 678 11.56 6.51 -14.16
CA GLU A 678 12.67 7.45 -14.41
C GLU A 678 14.02 6.95 -13.85
N MET A 679 14.01 6.05 -12.88
CA MET A 679 15.22 5.42 -12.35
C MET A 679 15.58 4.14 -13.08
N MET A 680 14.62 3.51 -13.77
CA MET A 680 14.78 2.22 -14.45
C MET A 680 15.05 2.30 -15.96
N CYS A 681 14.68 3.40 -16.63
CA CYS A 681 14.90 3.56 -18.07
C CYS A 681 16.38 3.50 -18.49
N TYR A 682 16.65 3.31 -19.77
CA TYR A 682 17.96 3.55 -20.36
C TYR A 682 18.29 5.06 -20.38
N SER A 683 19.57 5.38 -20.29
CA SER A 683 20.07 6.74 -20.04
C SER A 683 19.78 7.76 -21.16
N ASP A 684 19.44 7.30 -22.36
CA ASP A 684 19.10 8.11 -23.52
C ASP A 684 17.74 7.78 -24.14
N PHE A 685 16.91 7.01 -23.43
CA PHE A 685 15.57 6.63 -23.88
C PHE A 685 14.57 6.63 -22.70
N PRO A 686 14.04 7.82 -22.31
CA PRO A 686 13.06 7.92 -21.24
C PRO A 686 11.82 7.07 -21.52
N ILE A 687 11.26 6.46 -20.47
CA ILE A 687 9.97 5.77 -20.57
C ILE A 687 8.86 6.80 -20.86
N PRO A 688 7.88 6.48 -21.75
CA PRO A 688 6.81 7.39 -22.09
C PRO A 688 6.10 7.99 -20.88
N ALA A 689 5.78 9.27 -20.98
CA ALA A 689 5.28 10.02 -19.83
C ALA A 689 3.89 9.54 -19.35
N HIS A 690 3.07 8.98 -20.24
CA HIS A 690 1.77 8.39 -19.90
C HIS A 690 1.86 7.00 -19.23
N PHE A 691 3.03 6.34 -19.22
CA PHE A 691 3.20 5.07 -18.51
C PHE A 691 3.20 5.31 -16.99
N PRO A 692 2.69 4.35 -16.19
CA PRO A 692 2.69 4.46 -14.74
C PRO A 692 4.10 4.44 -14.16
N ASN A 693 4.27 4.98 -12.95
CA ASN A 693 5.60 5.08 -12.33
C ASN A 693 6.14 3.71 -11.92
N PHE A 694 5.27 2.82 -11.43
CA PHE A 694 5.59 1.42 -11.14
C PHE A 694 4.75 0.54 -12.07
N MET A 695 5.43 -0.02 -13.07
CA MET A 695 4.82 -0.73 -14.18
C MET A 695 4.62 -2.22 -13.90
N HIS A 696 3.53 -2.75 -14.46
CA HIS A 696 3.35 -4.18 -14.67
C HIS A 696 4.35 -4.71 -15.71
N ASN A 697 4.68 -6.00 -15.66
CA ASN A 697 5.64 -6.62 -16.59
C ASN A 697 5.33 -6.36 -18.08
N SER A 698 4.06 -6.26 -18.46
CA SER A 698 3.63 -6.00 -19.84
C SER A 698 4.14 -4.66 -20.38
N PHE A 699 4.03 -3.58 -19.59
CA PHE A 699 4.55 -2.25 -19.97
C PHE A 699 6.07 -2.26 -20.12
N ILE A 700 6.78 -3.13 -19.40
CA ILE A 700 8.24 -3.29 -19.56
C ILE A 700 8.56 -3.92 -20.90
N LEU A 701 7.80 -4.93 -21.29
CA LEU A 701 7.95 -5.57 -22.60
C LEU A 701 7.62 -4.59 -23.73
N ASP A 702 6.58 -3.77 -23.59
CA ASP A 702 6.25 -2.71 -24.53
C ASP A 702 7.39 -1.70 -24.64
N TYR A 703 7.97 -1.27 -23.52
CA TYR A 703 9.15 -0.40 -23.50
C TYR A 703 10.36 -1.04 -24.21
N PHE A 704 10.61 -2.34 -24.03
CA PHE A 704 11.67 -3.04 -24.76
C PHE A 704 11.44 -3.11 -26.25
N ARG A 705 10.19 -3.32 -26.69
CA ARG A 705 9.84 -3.28 -28.12
C ARG A 705 10.04 -1.89 -28.69
N MET A 706 9.54 -0.85 -28.01
CA MET A 706 9.78 0.54 -28.39
C MET A 706 11.28 0.88 -28.49
N TYR A 707 12.09 0.39 -27.54
CA TYR A 707 13.54 0.58 -27.56
C TYR A 707 14.20 -0.16 -28.73
N ALA A 708 13.84 -1.44 -28.94
CA ALA A 708 14.38 -2.26 -30.02
C ALA A 708 14.02 -1.70 -31.39
N ASP A 709 12.80 -1.20 -31.57
CA ASP A 709 12.34 -0.59 -32.82
C ASP A 709 13.03 0.76 -33.06
N HIS A 710 13.10 1.62 -32.03
CA HIS A 710 13.72 2.95 -32.14
C HIS A 710 15.19 2.87 -32.57
N PHE A 711 15.95 1.90 -32.04
CA PHE A 711 17.36 1.70 -32.36
C PHE A 711 17.59 0.59 -33.41
N GLN A 712 16.53 0.03 -34.01
CA GLN A 712 16.58 -1.05 -35.01
C GLN A 712 17.41 -2.28 -34.56
N LEU A 713 17.26 -2.71 -33.32
CA LEU A 713 18.05 -3.78 -32.71
C LEU A 713 17.61 -5.17 -33.19
N THR A 714 16.35 -5.34 -33.56
CA THR A 714 15.73 -6.63 -33.89
C THR A 714 16.44 -7.38 -35.01
N LYS A 715 17.00 -6.67 -36.01
CA LYS A 715 17.75 -7.28 -37.13
C LYS A 715 19.05 -7.98 -36.70
N HIS A 716 19.55 -7.68 -35.51
CA HIS A 716 20.75 -8.30 -34.94
C HIS A 716 20.43 -9.51 -34.05
N ILE A 717 19.15 -9.86 -33.88
CA ILE A 717 18.70 -10.91 -32.96
C ILE A 717 18.27 -12.14 -33.75
N ARG A 718 18.90 -13.28 -33.45
CA ARG A 718 18.51 -14.60 -33.96
C ARG A 718 17.70 -15.32 -32.88
N LEU A 719 16.39 -15.35 -33.10
CA LEU A 719 15.42 -16.05 -32.24
C LEU A 719 15.48 -17.56 -32.47
N HIS A 720 15.06 -18.34 -31.47
CA HIS A 720 15.12 -19.81 -31.47
C HIS A 720 16.52 -20.40 -31.67
N VAL A 721 17.55 -19.68 -31.21
CA VAL A 721 18.94 -20.12 -31.32
C VAL A 721 19.56 -20.17 -29.93
N ARG A 722 19.75 -21.40 -29.43
CA ARG A 722 20.42 -21.65 -28.15
C ARG A 722 21.93 -21.67 -28.35
N THR A 723 22.69 -21.07 -27.44
CA THR A 723 24.16 -21.19 -27.41
C THR A 723 24.58 -22.41 -26.59
N LEU A 724 25.48 -23.24 -27.13
CA LEU A 724 25.92 -24.50 -26.50
C LEU A 724 27.31 -24.41 -25.88
N LEU A 725 28.31 -23.85 -26.57
CA LEU A 725 29.68 -23.67 -26.06
C LEU A 725 30.36 -22.46 -26.74
N PRO A 726 30.84 -21.45 -25.99
CA PRO A 726 31.87 -20.52 -26.43
C PRO A 726 33.24 -21.07 -26.01
N THR A 727 34.06 -21.53 -26.96
CA THR A 727 35.46 -21.92 -26.69
C THR A 727 36.43 -20.90 -27.28
N PRO A 728 37.53 -20.56 -26.58
CA PRO A 728 38.62 -19.81 -27.19
C PRO A 728 39.21 -20.63 -28.34
N GLY A 729 39.12 -20.10 -29.57
CA GLY A 729 39.72 -20.69 -30.77
C GLY A 729 41.07 -20.05 -31.07
N PHE A 730 42.12 -20.86 -31.21
CA PHE A 730 43.43 -20.40 -31.68
C PHE A 730 43.46 -20.39 -33.22
N ARG A 731 43.63 -19.22 -33.83
CA ARG A 731 43.80 -19.09 -35.28
C ARG A 731 45.21 -18.62 -35.62
N LEU A 732 46.01 -19.51 -36.20
CA LEU A 732 47.24 -19.18 -36.91
C LEU A 732 46.86 -18.63 -38.29
N GLN A 733 46.90 -17.32 -38.48
CA GLN A 733 46.84 -16.74 -39.83
C GLN A 733 48.22 -16.87 -40.48
N HIS A 734 48.35 -17.80 -41.42
CA HIS A 734 49.46 -17.83 -42.37
C HIS A 734 49.25 -16.72 -43.41
N VAL A 735 49.74 -15.52 -43.13
CA VAL A 735 49.90 -14.44 -44.11
C VAL A 735 51.38 -14.13 -44.23
N ARG A 736 51.93 -14.30 -45.45
CA ARG A 736 53.31 -13.91 -45.77
C ARG A 736 53.38 -12.37 -45.72
N SER A 737 54.32 -11.88 -44.89
CA SER A 737 54.74 -10.49 -44.66
C SER A 737 53.69 -9.50 -44.13
N ILE A 738 53.47 -9.49 -42.80
CA ILE A 738 53.17 -8.29 -42.01
C ILE A 738 53.99 -8.35 -40.70
N SER A 739 54.32 -7.17 -40.17
CA SER A 739 55.18 -6.93 -39.00
C SER A 739 54.92 -7.82 -37.78
N VAL A 740 55.92 -7.94 -36.90
CA VAL A 740 55.97 -8.84 -35.73
C VAL A 740 54.90 -8.53 -34.65
N ALA A 741 54.02 -7.54 -34.85
CA ALA A 741 52.96 -7.18 -33.91
C ALA A 741 51.61 -7.94 -34.09
N ASP A 742 51.34 -8.59 -35.22
CA ASP A 742 49.97 -9.07 -35.57
C ASP A 742 49.73 -10.60 -35.46
N ARG A 743 50.62 -11.38 -34.86
CA ARG A 743 50.63 -12.85 -35.07
C ARG A 743 49.73 -13.73 -34.20
N PHE A 744 48.81 -13.19 -33.38
CA PHE A 744 47.83 -14.01 -32.64
C PHE A 744 46.49 -13.26 -32.51
N CYS A 745 45.42 -13.72 -33.16
CA CYS A 745 44.06 -13.23 -32.91
C CYS A 745 43.30 -14.29 -32.12
N LEU A 746 42.99 -13.96 -30.86
CA LEU A 746 42.18 -14.80 -29.97
C LEU A 746 40.72 -14.55 -30.32
N SER A 747 40.11 -15.48 -31.05
CA SER A 747 38.70 -15.44 -31.45
C SER A 747 37.90 -16.49 -30.68
N TRP A 748 36.59 -16.28 -30.53
CA TRP A 748 35.69 -17.21 -29.86
C TRP A 748 34.92 -18.04 -30.89
N ASP A 749 35.03 -19.36 -30.76
CA ASP A 749 34.18 -20.31 -31.48
C ASP A 749 32.88 -20.47 -30.67
N VAL A 750 31.79 -19.92 -31.18
CA VAL A 750 30.45 -19.99 -30.58
C VAL A 750 29.63 -21.04 -31.34
N GLU A 751 29.36 -22.16 -30.68
CA GLU A 751 28.44 -23.18 -31.18
C GLU A 751 27.00 -22.86 -30.76
N THR A 752 26.10 -22.88 -31.74
CA THR A 752 24.67 -22.61 -31.55
C THR A 752 23.83 -23.74 -32.09
N GLU A 753 22.63 -23.91 -31.55
CA GLU A 753 21.64 -24.91 -31.94
C GLU A 753 20.32 -24.21 -32.22
N ASN A 754 19.76 -24.43 -33.40
CA ASN A 754 18.45 -23.89 -33.76
C ASN A 754 17.31 -24.81 -33.24
N LYS A 755 16.06 -24.36 -33.40
CA LYS A 755 14.86 -25.15 -33.03
C LYS A 755 14.77 -26.54 -33.68
N ASP A 756 15.42 -26.75 -34.82
CA ASP A 756 15.39 -28.01 -35.57
C ASP A 756 16.53 -28.97 -35.13
N GLY A 757 17.29 -28.60 -34.09
CA GLY A 757 18.43 -29.37 -33.58
C GLY A 757 19.70 -29.27 -34.45
N LYS A 758 19.70 -28.39 -35.45
CA LYS A 758 20.86 -28.17 -36.32
C LYS A 758 21.87 -27.28 -35.59
N LYS A 759 23.11 -27.76 -35.50
CA LYS A 759 24.22 -27.04 -34.87
C LYS A 759 25.00 -26.23 -35.91
N GLU A 760 25.31 -24.99 -35.57
CA GLU A 760 26.12 -24.07 -36.38
C GLU A 760 27.24 -23.47 -35.54
N LYS A 761 28.45 -23.39 -36.12
CA LYS A 761 29.61 -22.76 -35.49
C LYS A 761 29.87 -21.39 -36.10
N HIS A 762 30.10 -20.41 -35.24
CA HIS A 762 30.36 -19.03 -35.62
C HIS A 762 31.61 -18.51 -34.91
N ILE A 763 32.41 -17.69 -35.61
CA ILE A 763 33.62 -17.08 -35.06
C ILE A 763 33.34 -15.62 -34.74
N PHE A 764 33.71 -15.19 -33.54
CA PHE A 764 33.55 -13.82 -33.04
C PHE A 764 34.84 -13.29 -32.38
N ASP A 765 35.06 -11.98 -32.42
CA ASP A 765 36.22 -11.34 -31.80
C ASP A 765 36.04 -11.17 -30.29
N ALA A 766 34.80 -11.02 -29.85
CA ALA A 766 34.45 -10.90 -28.44
C ALA A 766 33.05 -11.44 -28.14
N VAL A 767 32.78 -11.75 -26.87
CA VAL A 767 31.52 -12.33 -26.39
C VAL A 767 30.99 -11.54 -25.19
N MET A 768 29.69 -11.24 -25.20
CA MET A 768 28.95 -10.70 -24.05
C MET A 768 27.89 -11.70 -23.60
N ILE A 769 27.87 -12.05 -22.31
CA ILE A 769 26.91 -13.00 -21.73
C ILE A 769 25.84 -12.24 -20.95
N CYS A 770 24.59 -12.40 -21.37
CA CYS A 770 23.43 -11.63 -20.91
C CYS A 770 22.25 -12.53 -20.45
N ILE A 771 22.54 -13.75 -19.99
CA ILE A 771 21.54 -14.79 -19.69
C ILE A 771 20.76 -14.59 -18.37
N GLY A 772 21.12 -13.58 -17.56
CA GLY A 772 20.55 -13.37 -16.23
C GLY A 772 21.01 -14.40 -15.18
N HIS A 773 20.43 -14.33 -13.98
CA HIS A 773 20.86 -15.15 -12.84
C HIS A 773 19.70 -15.66 -11.94
N HIS A 774 18.45 -15.55 -12.41
CA HIS A 774 17.24 -16.03 -11.71
C HIS A 774 16.57 -17.21 -12.44
N CYS A 775 17.37 -18.09 -13.04
CA CYS A 775 16.87 -19.25 -13.78
C CYS A 775 16.76 -20.50 -12.90
N HIS A 776 17.84 -20.92 -12.23
CA HIS A 776 17.85 -22.20 -11.52
C HIS A 776 17.30 -22.07 -10.09
N PRO A 777 16.17 -22.73 -9.74
CA PRO A 777 15.56 -22.58 -8.42
C PRO A 777 16.44 -23.18 -7.33
N HIS A 778 16.52 -22.52 -6.17
CA HIS A 778 17.17 -23.08 -4.99
C HIS A 778 16.11 -23.68 -4.06
N LEU A 779 15.99 -25.01 -4.05
CA LEU A 779 15.02 -25.73 -3.25
C LEU A 779 15.72 -26.58 -2.17
N PRO A 780 15.95 -26.05 -0.96
CA PRO A 780 16.69 -26.75 0.10
C PRO A 780 15.81 -27.75 0.85
N LEU A 781 15.33 -28.80 0.18
CA LEU A 781 14.41 -29.78 0.79
C LEU A 781 14.99 -30.49 2.03
N HIS A 782 16.32 -30.66 2.07
CA HIS A 782 17.03 -31.26 3.21
C HIS A 782 16.90 -30.46 4.52
N ASP A 783 16.60 -29.17 4.45
CA ASP A 783 16.39 -28.31 5.63
C ASP A 783 15.00 -28.53 6.28
N PHE A 784 14.13 -29.32 5.64
CA PHE A 784 12.73 -29.46 6.00
C PHE A 784 12.33 -30.94 6.20
N PRO A 785 12.63 -31.53 7.36
CA PRO A 785 12.33 -32.93 7.65
C PRO A 785 10.83 -33.25 7.48
N GLY A 786 10.51 -34.40 6.88
CA GLY A 786 9.14 -34.86 6.68
C GLY A 786 8.45 -34.33 5.43
N ILE A 787 9.12 -33.47 4.62
CA ILE A 787 8.53 -32.92 3.38
C ILE A 787 8.14 -34.03 2.39
N GLU A 788 8.87 -35.14 2.39
CA GLU A 788 8.57 -36.36 1.64
C GLU A 788 7.23 -37.02 2.04
N THR A 789 6.74 -36.77 3.26
CA THR A 789 5.43 -37.25 3.73
C THR A 789 4.30 -36.26 3.48
N PHE A 790 4.62 -35.06 2.96
CA PHE A 790 3.65 -34.00 2.77
C PHE A 790 2.64 -34.38 1.68
N LYS A 791 1.36 -34.40 2.03
CA LYS A 791 0.27 -34.82 1.12
C LYS A 791 -0.20 -33.70 0.19
N GLY A 792 0.06 -32.44 0.53
CA GLY A 792 -0.29 -31.29 -0.30
C GLY A 792 0.70 -31.04 -1.42
N GLU A 793 0.46 -29.99 -2.21
CA GLU A 793 1.33 -29.59 -3.31
C GLU A 793 2.47 -28.69 -2.81
N TYR A 794 3.67 -28.86 -3.35
CA TYR A 794 4.77 -27.94 -3.09
C TYR A 794 5.64 -27.69 -4.32
N PHE A 795 6.08 -26.43 -4.48
CA PHE A 795 6.96 -26.02 -5.58
C PHE A 795 7.73 -24.74 -5.24
N HIS A 796 8.73 -24.41 -6.07
CA HIS A 796 9.50 -23.18 -5.94
C HIS A 796 8.71 -21.99 -6.50
N SER A 797 8.97 -20.78 -6.00
CA SER A 797 8.34 -19.54 -6.48
C SER A 797 8.50 -19.27 -7.98
N ARG A 798 9.42 -19.98 -8.65
CA ARG A 798 9.63 -19.97 -10.11
C ARG A 798 8.41 -20.49 -10.87
N ASP A 799 7.73 -21.49 -10.30
CA ASP A 799 6.62 -22.21 -10.94
C ASP A 799 5.26 -21.58 -10.60
N TYR A 800 5.24 -20.65 -9.64
CA TYR A 800 4.04 -19.90 -9.30
C TYR A 800 3.66 -18.92 -10.44
N LYS A 801 2.39 -18.97 -10.87
CA LYS A 801 1.87 -18.16 -11.98
C LYS A 801 0.69 -17.29 -11.59
N THR A 802 -0.38 -17.92 -11.10
CA THR A 802 -1.61 -17.25 -10.70
C THR A 802 -2.22 -17.91 -9.45
N PRO A 803 -3.03 -17.18 -8.66
CA PRO A 803 -3.52 -17.64 -7.35
C PRO A 803 -4.82 -18.47 -7.40
N GLU A 804 -5.57 -18.46 -8.49
CA GLU A 804 -6.99 -18.86 -8.50
C GLU A 804 -7.21 -20.33 -8.16
N GLN A 805 -6.28 -21.20 -8.55
CA GLN A 805 -6.33 -22.64 -8.25
C GLN A 805 -6.20 -22.95 -6.74
N TRP A 806 -5.81 -21.95 -5.94
CA TRP A 806 -5.64 -22.04 -4.50
C TRP A 806 -6.80 -21.41 -3.71
N ARG A 807 -7.93 -21.13 -4.38
CA ARG A 807 -9.11 -20.58 -3.73
C ARG A 807 -9.61 -21.47 -2.59
N ASN A 808 -9.91 -20.87 -1.44
CA ASN A 808 -10.41 -21.53 -0.23
C ASN A 808 -9.47 -22.62 0.35
N LYS A 809 -8.21 -22.68 -0.08
CA LYS A 809 -7.17 -23.59 0.43
C LYS A 809 -6.27 -22.91 1.46
N LYS A 810 -5.55 -23.68 2.29
CA LYS A 810 -4.52 -23.16 3.20
C LYS A 810 -3.14 -23.26 2.53
N ALA A 811 -2.37 -22.17 2.57
CA ALA A 811 -1.05 -22.11 1.95
C ALA A 811 0.03 -21.63 2.92
N VAL A 812 1.24 -22.18 2.78
CA VAL A 812 2.45 -21.76 3.48
C VAL A 812 3.47 -21.24 2.47
N VAL A 813 3.93 -20.01 2.62
CA VAL A 813 4.99 -19.41 1.79
C VAL A 813 6.27 -19.33 2.62
N ILE A 814 7.33 -19.96 2.15
CA ILE A 814 8.62 -20.05 2.86
C ILE A 814 9.58 -19.00 2.29
N GLY A 815 10.04 -18.09 3.15
CA GLY A 815 10.99 -17.04 2.80
C GLY A 815 10.32 -15.70 2.53
N ILE A 816 10.95 -14.63 3.03
CA ILE A 816 10.43 -13.26 2.95
C ILE A 816 11.26 -12.39 1.98
N GLY A 817 11.63 -12.93 0.82
CA GLY A 817 12.10 -12.09 -0.31
C GLY A 817 10.95 -11.31 -0.95
N ASN A 818 11.26 -10.50 -1.99
CA ASN A 818 10.22 -9.79 -2.75
C ASN A 818 9.16 -10.77 -3.29
N SER A 819 9.58 -11.88 -3.91
CA SER A 819 8.64 -12.91 -4.39
C SER A 819 7.84 -13.55 -3.26
N GLY A 820 8.45 -13.83 -2.10
CA GLY A 820 7.72 -14.42 -0.96
C GLY A 820 6.65 -13.49 -0.40
N GLY A 821 6.95 -12.18 -0.32
CA GLY A 821 5.97 -11.16 0.08
C GLY A 821 4.84 -11.00 -0.95
N ASP A 822 5.18 -10.88 -2.23
CA ASP A 822 4.20 -10.71 -3.32
C ASP A 822 3.27 -11.93 -3.44
N ILE A 823 3.83 -13.14 -3.45
CA ILE A 823 3.06 -14.39 -3.53
C ILE A 823 2.16 -14.56 -2.31
N ALA A 824 2.64 -14.26 -1.10
CA ALA A 824 1.82 -14.34 0.10
C ALA A 824 0.63 -13.36 0.04
N VAL A 825 0.86 -12.13 -0.39
CA VAL A 825 -0.18 -11.10 -0.57
C VAL A 825 -1.18 -11.47 -1.66
N GLU A 826 -0.72 -12.04 -2.76
CA GLU A 826 -1.59 -12.44 -3.85
C GLU A 826 -2.45 -13.64 -3.46
N LEU A 827 -1.84 -14.69 -2.90
CA LEU A 827 -2.55 -15.86 -2.39
C LEU A 827 -3.57 -15.49 -1.31
N SER A 828 -3.26 -14.53 -0.42
CA SER A 828 -4.15 -14.18 0.69
C SER A 828 -5.49 -13.57 0.26
N ARG A 829 -5.66 -13.24 -1.02
CA ARG A 829 -6.93 -12.76 -1.60
C ARG A 829 -7.86 -13.90 -2.02
N PHE A 830 -7.31 -15.10 -2.23
CA PHE A 830 -8.04 -16.26 -2.76
C PHE A 830 -8.06 -17.42 -1.76
N ALA A 831 -6.93 -17.66 -1.10
CA ALA A 831 -6.75 -18.70 -0.10
C ALA A 831 -7.62 -18.44 1.13
N LYS A 832 -7.99 -19.54 1.82
CA LYS A 832 -8.69 -19.48 3.11
C LYS A 832 -7.81 -18.87 4.20
N GLN A 833 -6.52 -19.19 4.17
CA GLN A 833 -5.51 -18.64 5.07
C GLN A 833 -4.11 -18.79 4.47
N VAL A 834 -3.25 -17.80 4.65
CA VAL A 834 -1.84 -17.83 4.21
C VAL A 834 -0.90 -17.64 5.39
N TYR A 835 0.10 -18.50 5.49
CA TYR A 835 1.16 -18.41 6.49
C TYR A 835 2.48 -18.03 5.81
N LEU A 836 3.10 -16.93 6.23
CA LEU A 836 4.40 -16.48 5.72
C LEU A 836 5.50 -16.88 6.71
N SER A 837 6.23 -17.94 6.39
CA SER A 837 7.31 -18.47 7.22
C SER A 837 8.62 -17.71 6.96
N THR A 838 9.27 -17.25 8.04
CA THR A 838 10.58 -16.59 7.95
C THR A 838 11.48 -16.90 9.14
N ARG A 839 12.73 -17.29 8.84
CA ARG A 839 13.79 -17.53 9.83
C ARG A 839 14.24 -16.25 10.53
N ARG A 840 14.50 -15.20 9.76
CA ARG A 840 15.19 -13.99 10.25
C ARG A 840 14.29 -12.76 10.30
N GLY A 841 13.15 -12.73 9.62
CA GLY A 841 12.41 -11.47 9.37
C GLY A 841 13.04 -10.64 8.25
N ALA A 842 12.43 -9.51 7.91
CA ALA A 842 12.93 -8.53 6.93
C ALA A 842 12.36 -7.13 7.21
N TRP A 843 13.13 -6.10 6.85
CA TRP A 843 12.61 -4.74 6.78
C TRP A 843 11.70 -4.60 5.55
N ILE A 844 10.48 -4.14 5.74
CA ILE A 844 9.51 -3.89 4.68
C ILE A 844 9.58 -2.43 4.25
N LEU A 845 9.78 -2.22 2.96
CA LEU A 845 9.83 -0.92 2.32
C LEU A 845 8.64 -0.78 1.37
N HIS A 846 8.07 0.41 1.28
CA HIS A 846 6.99 0.71 0.34
C HIS A 846 7.58 1.39 -0.90
N ARG A 847 6.98 1.17 -2.06
CA ARG A 847 7.30 1.87 -3.31
C ARG A 847 6.98 3.36 -3.19
N VAL A 848 5.94 3.67 -2.42
CA VAL A 848 5.43 5.03 -2.19
C VAL A 848 6.17 5.68 -1.03
N GLY A 849 6.86 6.78 -1.28
CA GLY A 849 7.51 7.66 -0.31
C GLY A 849 6.57 8.72 0.28
N ASP A 850 7.14 9.85 0.68
CA ASP A 850 6.37 10.96 1.25
C ASP A 850 5.59 11.69 0.15
N ASN A 851 4.42 12.24 0.49
CA ASN A 851 3.48 12.89 -0.44
C ASN A 851 3.01 12.00 -1.61
N GLY A 852 3.13 10.68 -1.51
CA GLY A 852 2.76 9.78 -2.59
C GLY A 852 3.80 9.67 -3.73
N MET A 853 5.01 10.21 -3.57
CA MET A 853 6.04 10.18 -4.62
C MET A 853 6.82 8.86 -4.62
N PRO A 854 7.42 8.43 -5.76
CA PRO A 854 8.27 7.24 -5.78
C PRO A 854 9.45 7.33 -4.80
N PHE A 855 9.60 6.33 -3.93
CA PHE A 855 10.57 6.36 -2.84
C PHE A 855 12.03 6.37 -3.32
N ASP A 856 12.33 5.65 -4.40
CA ASP A 856 13.66 5.57 -5.01
C ASP A 856 14.14 6.92 -5.55
N MET A 857 13.23 7.75 -6.10
CA MET A 857 13.55 9.10 -6.58
C MET A 857 13.84 10.10 -5.46
N MET A 858 13.58 9.74 -4.19
CA MET A 858 13.93 10.59 -3.05
C MET A 858 15.42 10.51 -2.68
N PHE A 859 16.15 9.51 -3.18
CA PHE A 859 17.59 9.39 -2.94
C PHE A 859 18.39 10.26 -3.91
N ASN A 860 19.23 11.13 -3.34
CA ASN A 860 20.06 12.08 -4.09
C ASN A 860 21.55 11.94 -3.73
N ARG A 861 22.41 12.65 -4.47
CA ARG A 861 23.87 12.59 -4.30
C ARG A 861 24.30 13.09 -2.92
N VAL A 862 23.62 14.08 -2.35
CA VAL A 862 23.91 14.56 -0.98
C VAL A 862 23.66 13.47 0.06
N MET A 863 22.52 12.79 -0.02
CA MET A 863 22.21 11.67 0.89
C MET A 863 23.22 10.53 0.74
N ASN A 864 23.62 10.21 -0.50
CA ASN A 864 24.66 9.22 -0.76
C ASN A 864 26.00 9.61 -0.10
N THR A 865 26.47 10.85 -0.31
CA THR A 865 27.70 11.36 0.32
C THR A 865 27.59 11.36 1.85
N LEU A 866 26.45 11.81 2.41
CA LEU A 866 26.22 11.79 3.85
C LEU A 866 26.26 10.36 4.42
N SER A 867 25.80 9.37 3.66
CA SER A 867 25.84 7.96 4.09
C SER A 867 27.25 7.39 4.19
N HIS A 868 28.21 7.94 3.43
CA HIS A 868 29.62 7.58 3.50
C HIS A 868 30.38 8.32 4.60
N VAL A 869 29.92 9.51 4.98
CA VAL A 869 30.54 10.34 6.04
C VAL A 869 30.04 9.96 7.42
N LEU A 870 28.75 9.62 7.55
CA LEU A 870 28.13 9.28 8.82
C LEU A 870 28.40 7.82 9.22
N PRO A 871 28.55 7.50 10.51
CA PRO A 871 28.66 6.12 10.97
C PRO A 871 27.48 5.26 10.51
N SER A 872 27.75 4.05 10.01
CA SER A 872 26.75 3.13 9.45
C SER A 872 25.59 2.82 10.41
N ASP A 873 25.85 2.81 11.72
CA ASP A 873 24.84 2.62 12.75
C ASP A 873 23.85 3.78 12.85
N TYR A 874 24.31 5.01 12.65
CA TYR A 874 23.45 6.20 12.65
C TYR A 874 22.56 6.21 11.41
N VAL A 875 23.12 5.94 10.23
CA VAL A 875 22.38 5.86 8.97
C VAL A 875 21.35 4.72 9.05
N SER A 876 21.73 3.55 9.57
CA SER A 876 20.82 2.44 9.81
C SER A 876 19.71 2.83 10.79
N SER A 877 20.03 3.47 11.91
CA SER A 877 19.02 3.91 12.91
C SER A 877 18.03 4.90 12.33
N PHE A 878 18.49 5.85 11.50
CA PHE A 878 17.62 6.79 10.80
C PHE A 878 16.64 6.07 9.89
N MET A 879 17.12 5.13 9.07
CA MET A 879 16.27 4.35 8.17
C MET A 879 15.30 3.43 8.92
N GLU A 880 15.76 2.75 9.97
CA GLU A 880 14.93 1.90 10.82
C GLU A 880 13.81 2.72 11.48
N ASN A 881 14.11 3.93 11.96
CA ASN A 881 13.09 4.84 12.50
C ASN A 881 12.10 5.29 11.42
N LYS A 882 12.58 5.58 10.21
CA LYS A 882 11.73 5.96 9.07
C LYS A 882 10.76 4.85 8.70
N VAL A 883 11.23 3.61 8.53
CA VAL A 883 10.34 2.48 8.20
C VAL A 883 9.43 2.08 9.38
N ASN A 884 9.92 2.15 10.62
CA ASN A 884 9.10 1.88 11.81
C ASN A 884 8.04 2.95 12.09
N SER A 885 8.21 4.17 11.57
CA SER A 885 7.21 5.24 11.69
C SER A 885 5.90 4.88 10.99
N ARG A 886 5.98 4.11 9.89
CA ARG A 886 4.82 3.59 9.16
C ARG A 886 4.29 2.30 9.78
N MET A 887 5.16 1.32 10.02
CA MET A 887 4.80 0.02 10.58
C MET A 887 5.85 -0.43 11.59
N ASN A 888 5.45 -0.71 12.84
CA ASN A 888 6.36 -1.27 13.83
C ASN A 888 6.68 -2.73 13.49
N HIS A 889 7.87 -2.98 12.95
CA HIS A 889 8.27 -4.31 12.50
C HIS A 889 8.37 -5.32 13.64
N SER A 890 8.62 -4.85 14.87
CA SER A 890 8.66 -5.73 16.05
C SER A 890 7.27 -6.22 16.41
N LEU A 891 6.28 -5.31 16.37
CA LEU A 891 4.87 -5.66 16.63
C LEU A 891 4.38 -6.68 15.60
N TYR A 892 4.70 -6.48 14.32
CA TYR A 892 4.26 -7.31 13.19
C TYR A 892 5.02 -8.64 13.04
N GLY A 893 5.96 -8.97 13.94
CA GLY A 893 6.76 -10.20 13.85
C GLY A 893 7.83 -10.21 12.74
N LEU A 894 8.08 -9.06 12.10
CA LEU A 894 8.93 -8.93 10.91
C LEU A 894 10.35 -8.42 11.21
N LYS A 895 10.58 -7.81 12.38
CA LYS A 895 11.86 -7.17 12.71
C LYS A 895 13.01 -8.18 12.60
N PRO A 896 14.02 -7.88 11.76
CA PRO A 896 15.18 -8.74 11.62
C PRO A 896 16.20 -8.55 12.75
N LYS A 897 17.10 -9.54 12.87
CA LYS A 897 18.27 -9.46 13.77
C LYS A 897 19.38 -8.53 13.24
N HIS A 898 19.41 -8.28 11.93
CA HIS A 898 20.42 -7.44 11.28
C HIS A 898 19.99 -5.97 11.17
N ARG A 899 20.96 -5.08 10.98
CA ARG A 899 20.72 -3.64 10.72
C ARG A 899 20.13 -3.42 9.32
N PHE A 900 19.54 -2.25 9.08
CA PHE A 900 18.83 -1.96 7.83
C PHE A 900 19.64 -2.24 6.54
N PHE A 901 20.89 -1.78 6.47
CA PHE A 901 21.72 -1.89 5.26
C PHE A 901 22.53 -3.20 5.16
N SER A 902 22.36 -4.11 6.11
CA SER A 902 23.04 -5.42 6.13
C SER A 902 22.36 -6.48 5.26
N GLN A 903 21.19 -6.18 4.71
CA GLN A 903 20.45 -7.05 3.80
C GLN A 903 19.44 -6.19 3.04
N HIS A 904 19.12 -6.56 1.79
CA HIS A 904 18.09 -5.87 1.02
C HIS A 904 16.73 -5.92 1.73
N PRO A 905 16.05 -4.77 1.90
CA PRO A 905 14.68 -4.76 2.39
C PRO A 905 13.74 -5.38 1.34
N THR A 906 12.61 -5.91 1.82
CA THR A 906 11.54 -6.43 0.98
C THR A 906 10.61 -5.29 0.59
N VAL A 907 10.43 -5.07 -0.71
CA VAL A 907 9.56 -4.01 -1.21
C VAL A 907 8.16 -4.57 -1.44
N ASN A 908 7.20 -4.17 -0.61
CA ASN A 908 5.81 -4.58 -0.75
C ASN A 908 4.88 -3.56 -0.07
N ASP A 909 3.86 -3.09 -0.81
CA ASP A 909 2.94 -2.04 -0.35
C ASP A 909 1.74 -2.59 0.42
N ASP A 910 1.39 -3.86 0.23
CA ASP A 910 0.12 -4.45 0.69
C ASP A 910 0.32 -5.38 1.91
N LEU A 911 1.50 -5.99 2.06
CA LEU A 911 1.81 -6.99 3.09
C LEU A 911 1.44 -6.53 4.51
N PRO A 912 1.77 -5.30 4.95
CA PRO A 912 1.35 -4.82 6.27
C PRO A 912 -0.17 -4.84 6.49
N ASN A 913 -0.96 -4.47 5.46
CA ASN A 913 -2.43 -4.46 5.55
C ASN A 913 -3.00 -5.89 5.57
N ARG A 914 -2.34 -6.83 4.88
CA ARG A 914 -2.73 -8.25 4.87
C ARG A 914 -2.45 -8.93 6.22
N ILE A 915 -1.36 -8.56 6.88
CA ILE A 915 -1.08 -8.98 8.26
C ILE A 915 -2.10 -8.36 9.22
N LEU A 916 -2.41 -7.07 9.08
CA LEU A 916 -3.37 -6.36 9.93
C LEU A 916 -4.80 -6.92 9.85
N SER A 917 -5.19 -7.43 8.67
CA SER A 917 -6.47 -8.12 8.46
C SER A 917 -6.44 -9.62 8.78
N GLY A 918 -5.28 -10.18 9.14
CA GLY A 918 -5.11 -11.60 9.47
C GLY A 918 -5.23 -12.56 8.29
N THR A 919 -5.25 -12.05 7.06
CA THR A 919 -5.25 -12.85 5.82
C THR A 919 -3.87 -13.42 5.51
N VAL A 920 -2.81 -12.80 6.05
CA VAL A 920 -1.45 -13.35 6.13
C VAL A 920 -1.03 -13.41 7.59
N GLN A 921 -0.61 -14.58 8.06
CA GLN A 921 -0.03 -14.75 9.40
C GLN A 921 1.47 -15.02 9.28
N VAL A 922 2.29 -14.23 9.96
CA VAL A 922 3.75 -14.42 9.95
C VAL A 922 4.10 -15.58 10.89
N LYS A 923 4.91 -16.53 10.45
CA LYS A 923 5.35 -17.67 11.26
C LYS A 923 6.87 -17.76 11.34
N PRO A 924 7.44 -18.39 12.38
CA PRO A 924 8.88 -18.69 12.41
C PRO A 924 9.23 -19.75 11.36
N ASN A 925 10.44 -20.31 11.43
CA ASN A 925 10.82 -21.37 10.49
C ASN A 925 9.93 -22.60 10.70
N ILE A 926 9.84 -23.42 9.66
CA ILE A 926 9.25 -24.75 9.75
C ILE A 926 10.25 -25.66 10.44
N ARG A 927 9.78 -26.39 11.45
CA ARG A 927 10.53 -27.40 12.17
C ARG A 927 10.47 -28.76 11.47
N ARG A 928 9.28 -29.16 11.01
CA ARG A 928 9.03 -30.40 10.26
C ARG A 928 7.62 -30.44 9.64
N PHE A 929 7.44 -31.31 8.66
CA PHE A 929 6.16 -31.63 8.03
C PHE A 929 5.65 -33.00 8.53
N HIS A 930 4.33 -33.15 8.67
CA HIS A 930 3.68 -34.44 8.97
C HIS A 930 2.37 -34.58 8.22
N GLY A 931 2.34 -35.37 7.14
CA GLY A 931 1.11 -35.59 6.37
C GLY A 931 0.60 -34.29 5.75
N SER A 932 -0.53 -33.74 6.22
CA SER A 932 -1.04 -32.43 5.80
C SER A 932 -0.75 -31.30 6.79
N SER A 933 0.02 -31.56 7.86
CA SER A 933 0.32 -30.59 8.92
C SER A 933 1.74 -30.05 8.82
N VAL A 934 1.92 -28.81 9.27
CA VAL A 934 3.20 -28.10 9.32
C VAL A 934 3.47 -27.65 10.75
N GLU A 935 4.54 -28.14 11.36
CA GLU A 935 5.00 -27.72 12.70
C GLU A 935 6.08 -26.64 12.56
N PHE A 936 5.95 -25.56 13.32
CA PHE A 936 6.87 -24.43 13.32
C PHE A 936 7.80 -24.44 14.55
N ASP A 937 8.91 -23.69 14.50
CA ASP A 937 9.92 -23.64 15.57
C ASP A 937 9.37 -23.16 16.93
N ASP A 938 8.26 -22.42 16.95
CA ASP A 938 7.59 -21.97 18.18
C ASP A 938 6.65 -23.03 18.78
N GLY A 939 6.61 -24.23 18.20
CA GLY A 939 5.72 -25.32 18.60
C GLY A 939 4.28 -25.16 18.08
N SER A 940 3.96 -24.08 17.35
CA SER A 940 2.65 -23.96 16.71
C SER A 940 2.54 -24.94 15.54
N VAL A 941 1.34 -25.50 15.35
CA VAL A 941 1.03 -26.44 14.27
C VAL A 941 -0.11 -25.88 13.45
N VAL A 942 -0.02 -26.05 12.13
CA VAL A 942 -1.10 -25.75 11.20
C VAL A 942 -1.46 -27.03 10.45
N ASP A 943 -2.69 -27.48 10.63
CA ASP A 943 -3.24 -28.65 9.94
C ASP A 943 -3.89 -28.28 8.61
N ASP A 944 -4.09 -29.31 7.76
CA ASP A 944 -4.74 -29.23 6.44
C ASP A 944 -4.10 -28.21 5.50
N VAL A 945 -2.77 -28.15 5.44
CA VAL A 945 -2.05 -27.32 4.48
C VAL A 945 -2.11 -27.98 3.11
N ASP A 946 -2.67 -27.27 2.14
CA ASP A 946 -2.83 -27.74 0.76
C ASP A 946 -1.64 -27.37 -0.13
N LEU A 947 -0.96 -26.27 0.18
CA LEU A 947 0.11 -25.70 -0.65
C LEU A 947 1.31 -25.23 0.19
N VAL A 948 2.52 -25.55 -0.28
CA VAL A 948 3.78 -24.96 0.19
C VAL A 948 4.55 -24.32 -0.96
N VAL A 949 4.80 -23.01 -0.90
CA VAL A 949 5.60 -22.29 -1.90
C VAL A 949 6.96 -21.93 -1.33
N PHE A 950 8.02 -22.46 -1.93
CA PHE A 950 9.40 -22.14 -1.57
C PHE A 950 9.87 -20.89 -2.31
N ALA A 951 9.86 -19.73 -1.64
CA ALA A 951 10.43 -18.47 -2.14
C ALA A 951 11.88 -18.29 -1.63
N THR A 952 12.69 -19.34 -1.81
CA THR A 952 14.03 -19.51 -1.22
C THR A 952 15.18 -19.01 -2.10
N GLY A 953 14.89 -18.49 -3.29
CA GLY A 953 15.86 -17.82 -4.16
C GLY A 953 16.40 -18.71 -5.28
N TYR A 954 17.49 -18.30 -5.91
CA TYR A 954 18.01 -18.93 -7.12
C TYR A 954 19.51 -19.22 -7.01
N LYS A 955 19.97 -20.19 -7.80
CA LYS A 955 21.37 -20.43 -8.11
C LYS A 955 21.67 -19.92 -9.51
N PHE A 956 22.92 -19.54 -9.76
CA PHE A 956 23.38 -19.19 -11.10
C PHE A 956 24.63 -19.98 -11.49
N SER A 957 24.76 -20.22 -12.79
CA SER A 957 25.86 -20.97 -13.40
C SER A 957 25.95 -20.60 -14.88
N PHE A 958 27.10 -20.83 -15.49
CA PHE A 958 27.33 -20.63 -16.93
C PHE A 958 27.64 -21.97 -17.60
N PRO A 959 26.62 -22.82 -17.84
CA PRO A 959 26.84 -24.23 -18.23
C PRO A 959 27.52 -24.41 -19.59
N PHE A 960 27.48 -23.38 -20.45
CA PHE A 960 28.12 -23.38 -21.76
C PHE A 960 29.56 -22.87 -21.72
N LEU A 961 30.00 -22.20 -20.64
CA LEU A 961 31.40 -21.84 -20.46
C LEU A 961 32.16 -23.01 -19.83
N ALA A 962 33.39 -23.25 -20.28
CA ALA A 962 34.26 -24.20 -19.60
C ALA A 962 34.46 -23.75 -18.13
N SER A 963 34.40 -24.71 -17.20
CA SER A 963 34.37 -24.45 -15.75
C SER A 963 35.61 -23.72 -15.21
N ASN A 964 36.70 -23.70 -15.98
CA ASN A 964 37.91 -22.94 -15.70
C ASN A 964 37.87 -21.46 -16.15
N VAL A 965 36.90 -21.04 -16.99
CA VAL A 965 36.81 -19.66 -17.51
C VAL A 965 36.13 -18.73 -16.52
N VAL A 966 35.00 -19.16 -15.96
CA VAL A 966 34.30 -18.45 -14.87
C VAL A 966 33.87 -19.49 -13.83
N PRO A 967 34.75 -19.85 -12.87
CA PRO A 967 34.35 -20.77 -11.81
C PRO A 967 33.27 -20.13 -10.94
N VAL A 968 32.14 -20.82 -10.80
CA VAL A 968 31.04 -20.42 -9.90
C VAL A 968 30.89 -21.47 -8.81
N THR A 969 31.09 -21.07 -7.56
CA THR A 969 30.92 -21.94 -6.38
C THR A 969 30.02 -21.23 -5.38
N ASP A 970 28.91 -21.87 -4.97
CA ASP A 970 27.93 -21.28 -4.04
C ASP A 970 27.48 -19.84 -4.38
N ASN A 971 27.22 -19.58 -5.66
CA ASN A 971 26.90 -18.26 -6.20
C ASN A 971 28.01 -17.21 -6.07
N HIS A 972 29.26 -17.60 -5.82
CA HIS A 972 30.43 -16.72 -5.94
C HIS A 972 31.04 -16.85 -7.34
N ALA A 973 31.23 -15.73 -8.02
CA ALA A 973 31.97 -15.64 -9.27
C ALA A 973 33.11 -14.62 -9.13
N SER A 974 34.32 -15.02 -9.52
CA SER A 974 35.49 -14.13 -9.51
C SER A 974 35.54 -13.31 -10.79
N LEU A 975 35.00 -12.09 -10.74
CA LEU A 975 34.91 -11.19 -11.90
C LEU A 975 35.33 -9.78 -11.50
N TYR A 976 36.25 -9.18 -12.25
CA TYR A 976 36.66 -7.79 -12.08
C TYR A 976 35.45 -6.88 -12.30
N LYS A 977 35.06 -6.19 -11.23
CA LYS A 977 33.84 -5.37 -11.14
C LYS A 977 32.58 -6.10 -11.65
N TYR A 978 32.46 -7.41 -11.43
CA TYR A 978 31.34 -8.24 -11.88
C TYR A 978 31.14 -8.30 -13.41
N VAL A 979 32.14 -7.91 -14.20
CA VAL A 979 32.06 -7.88 -15.67
C VAL A 979 33.10 -8.80 -16.31
N PHE A 980 34.39 -8.62 -15.99
CA PHE A 980 35.46 -9.29 -16.72
C PHE A 980 36.09 -10.44 -15.93
N PRO A 981 36.27 -11.62 -16.52
CA PRO A 981 37.11 -12.67 -15.93
C PRO A 981 38.57 -12.21 -15.90
N PRO A 982 39.23 -12.19 -14.71
CA PRO A 982 40.56 -11.62 -14.58
C PRO A 982 41.66 -12.47 -15.24
N ASP A 983 41.49 -13.79 -15.30
CA ASP A 983 42.51 -14.75 -15.74
C ASP A 983 42.60 -14.89 -17.28
N LEU A 984 41.81 -14.12 -18.03
CA LEU A 984 41.89 -14.11 -19.50
C LEU A 984 43.05 -13.23 -19.97
N GLU A 985 43.92 -13.78 -20.81
CA GLU A 985 45.05 -13.05 -21.43
C GLU A 985 44.60 -11.82 -22.22
N ARG A 986 43.43 -11.90 -22.87
CA ARG A 986 42.80 -10.78 -23.57
C ARG A 986 41.39 -10.53 -23.03
N PRO A 987 40.99 -9.27 -22.81
CA PRO A 987 39.68 -8.93 -22.27
C PRO A 987 38.60 -8.96 -23.36
N THR A 988 38.34 -10.13 -23.94
CA THR A 988 37.37 -10.34 -25.04
C THR A 988 36.09 -11.07 -24.61
N LEU A 989 35.90 -11.29 -23.30
CA LEU A 989 34.67 -11.85 -22.71
C LEU A 989 34.17 -10.94 -21.58
N ALA A 990 32.89 -10.62 -21.58
CA ALA A 990 32.24 -9.83 -20.54
C ALA A 990 30.91 -10.45 -20.10
N ILE A 991 30.66 -10.49 -18.79
CA ILE A 991 29.37 -10.86 -18.19
C ILE A 991 28.60 -9.58 -17.87
N ILE A 992 27.37 -9.44 -18.39
CA ILE A 992 26.60 -8.20 -18.25
C ILE A 992 25.30 -8.46 -17.50
N GLY A 993 25.06 -7.69 -16.44
CA GLY A 993 23.88 -7.81 -15.57
C GLY A 993 24.00 -8.87 -14.46
N LEU A 994 25.19 -9.40 -14.18
CA LEU A 994 25.44 -10.26 -13.01
C LEU A 994 25.67 -9.43 -11.74
N VAL A 995 24.65 -8.64 -11.36
CA VAL A 995 24.68 -7.79 -10.16
C VAL A 995 23.28 -7.70 -9.53
N GLN A 996 23.23 -7.47 -8.22
CA GLN A 996 22.01 -7.18 -7.47
C GLN A 996 22.13 -5.84 -6.74
N PRO A 997 21.71 -4.73 -7.38
CA PRO A 997 21.82 -3.40 -6.79
C PRO A 997 20.71 -3.09 -5.76
N LEU A 998 20.99 -2.16 -4.85
CA LEU A 998 19.95 -1.33 -4.22
C LEU A 998 19.49 -0.25 -5.21
N GLY A 999 18.86 -0.64 -6.32
CA GLY A 999 18.45 0.24 -7.42
C GLY A 999 18.01 -0.53 -8.65
N ALA A 1000 17.96 0.12 -9.82
CA ALA A 1000 17.56 -0.51 -11.07
C ALA A 1000 18.76 -1.19 -11.77
N VAL A 1001 18.57 -2.41 -12.26
CA VAL A 1001 19.62 -3.17 -12.98
C VAL A 1001 19.80 -2.72 -14.43
N MET A 1002 18.73 -2.28 -15.11
CA MET A 1002 18.77 -1.88 -16.53
C MET A 1002 19.82 -0.80 -16.84
N PRO A 1003 19.86 0.35 -16.14
CA PRO A 1003 20.90 1.35 -16.36
C PRO A 1003 22.30 0.86 -15.96
N ILE A 1004 22.41 -0.08 -15.01
CA ILE A 1004 23.69 -0.70 -14.68
C ILE A 1004 24.18 -1.57 -15.83
N SER A 1005 23.32 -2.41 -16.40
CA SER A 1005 23.65 -3.23 -17.56
C SER A 1005 24.06 -2.37 -18.76
N GLU A 1006 23.39 -1.24 -18.99
CA GLU A 1006 23.81 -0.27 -20.02
C GLU A 1006 25.20 0.29 -19.73
N MET A 1007 25.47 0.70 -18.48
CA MET A 1007 26.77 1.24 -18.10
C MET A 1007 27.89 0.19 -18.22
N GLN A 1008 27.63 -1.06 -17.82
CA GLN A 1008 28.53 -2.20 -18.02
C GLN A 1008 28.78 -2.45 -19.51
N ALA A 1009 27.74 -2.41 -20.35
CA ALA A 1009 27.86 -2.59 -21.80
C ALA A 1009 28.70 -1.48 -22.45
N ARG A 1010 28.46 -0.20 -22.10
CA ARG A 1010 29.28 0.94 -22.57
C ARG A 1010 30.75 0.80 -22.22
N TRP A 1011 31.04 0.25 -21.04
CA TRP A 1011 32.42 -0.04 -20.65
C TRP A 1011 32.99 -1.20 -21.46
N ALA A 1012 32.24 -2.31 -21.58
CA ALA A 1012 32.71 -3.51 -22.26
C ALA A 1012 33.00 -3.29 -23.75
N THR A 1013 32.14 -2.58 -24.48
CA THR A 1013 32.35 -2.30 -25.91
C THR A 1013 33.60 -1.45 -26.15
N ARG A 1014 33.88 -0.48 -25.29
CA ARG A 1014 35.08 0.35 -25.37
C ARG A 1014 36.36 -0.41 -25.03
N VAL A 1015 36.29 -1.38 -24.13
CA VAL A 1015 37.40 -2.33 -23.87
C VAL A 1015 37.60 -3.22 -25.09
N PHE A 1016 36.54 -3.79 -25.66
CA PHE A 1016 36.62 -4.62 -26.87
C PHE A 1016 37.13 -3.87 -28.08
N LYS A 1017 36.89 -2.56 -28.20
CA LYS A 1017 37.45 -1.70 -29.24
C LYS A 1017 38.92 -1.32 -28.97
N GLY A 1018 39.42 -1.51 -27.76
CA GLY A 1018 40.77 -1.13 -27.33
C GLY A 1018 40.90 0.34 -26.89
N CYS A 1019 39.78 1.07 -26.78
CA CYS A 1019 39.78 2.46 -26.28
C CYS A 1019 40.07 2.55 -24.78
N ILE A 1020 39.81 1.47 -24.03
CA ILE A 1020 40.06 1.37 -22.60
C ILE A 1020 40.85 0.09 -22.34
N LYS A 1021 41.96 0.19 -21.62
CA LYS A 1021 42.75 -0.97 -21.19
C LYS A 1021 42.37 -1.35 -19.76
N LEU A 1022 42.20 -2.65 -19.51
CA LEU A 1022 42.04 -3.17 -18.15
C LEU A 1022 43.37 -3.08 -17.39
N PRO A 1023 43.35 -2.95 -16.04
CA PRO A 1023 44.56 -2.97 -15.24
C PRO A 1023 45.19 -4.37 -15.20
N SER A 1024 46.38 -4.48 -14.60
CA SER A 1024 47.08 -5.76 -14.44
C SER A 1024 46.30 -6.76 -13.59
N LEU A 1025 46.56 -8.06 -13.80
CA LEU A 1025 45.93 -9.16 -13.05
C LEU A 1025 46.00 -8.98 -11.52
N PRO A 1026 47.14 -8.63 -10.90
CA PRO A 1026 47.20 -8.43 -9.45
C PRO A 1026 46.28 -7.30 -8.97
N THR A 1027 46.17 -6.22 -9.74
CA THR A 1027 45.27 -5.10 -9.43
C THR A 1027 43.80 -5.51 -9.53
N MET A 1028 43.44 -6.29 -10.56
CA MET A 1028 42.08 -6.82 -10.70
C MET A 1028 41.73 -7.77 -9.55
N GLN A 1029 42.64 -8.68 -9.18
CA GLN A 1029 42.43 -9.60 -8.05
C GLN A 1029 42.31 -8.87 -6.71
N SER A 1030 43.13 -7.83 -6.50
CA SER A 1030 43.03 -6.98 -5.29
C SER A 1030 41.69 -6.24 -5.21
N ASP A 1031 41.16 -5.71 -6.32
CA ASP A 1031 39.82 -5.09 -6.37
C ASP A 1031 38.72 -6.12 -6.05
N ILE A 1032 38.80 -7.32 -6.63
CA ILE A 1032 37.84 -8.41 -6.36
C ILE A 1032 37.85 -8.77 -4.87
N GLN A 1033 39.03 -9.01 -4.30
CA GLN A 1033 39.18 -9.37 -2.89
C GLN A 1033 38.65 -8.25 -1.98
N CYS A 1034 39.03 -7.00 -2.23
CA CYS A 1034 38.57 -5.86 -1.45
C CYS A 1034 37.03 -5.74 -1.47
N LYS A 1035 36.40 -5.97 -2.62
CA LYS A 1035 34.93 -5.93 -2.75
C LYS A 1035 34.26 -7.11 -2.04
N GLN A 1036 34.84 -8.31 -2.12
CA GLN A 1036 34.36 -9.49 -1.40
C GLN A 1036 34.44 -9.28 0.12
N GLU A 1037 35.55 -8.75 0.63
CA GLU A 1037 35.73 -8.43 2.05
C GLU A 1037 34.75 -7.33 2.53
N ALA A 1038 34.60 -6.26 1.75
CA ALA A 1038 33.64 -5.20 2.05
C ALA A 1038 32.19 -5.73 2.09
N MET A 1039 31.84 -6.62 1.16
CA MET A 1039 30.54 -7.27 1.12
C MET A 1039 30.33 -8.20 2.33
N ALA A 1040 31.31 -9.06 2.64
CA ALA A 1040 31.25 -9.97 3.78
C ALA A 1040 31.16 -9.23 5.12
N LYS A 1041 31.78 -8.05 5.24
CA LYS A 1041 31.69 -7.19 6.44
C LYS A 1041 30.31 -6.54 6.59
N ARG A 1042 29.66 -6.16 5.50
CA ARG A 1042 28.39 -5.41 5.52
C ARG A 1042 27.17 -6.32 5.53
N TYR A 1043 27.15 -7.33 4.66
CA TYR A 1043 25.99 -8.16 4.39
C TYR A 1043 25.98 -9.44 5.22
N VAL A 1044 24.78 -9.91 5.57
CA VAL A 1044 24.63 -11.19 6.27
C VAL A 1044 25.06 -12.33 5.34
N SER A 1045 25.98 -13.18 5.83
CA SER A 1045 26.45 -14.38 5.11
C SER A 1045 25.27 -15.26 4.64
N SER A 1046 25.16 -15.41 3.32
CA SER A 1046 24.09 -16.11 2.61
C SER A 1046 24.44 -16.21 1.12
N GLN A 1047 24.08 -17.33 0.46
CA GLN A 1047 24.21 -17.51 -1.00
C GLN A 1047 23.38 -16.50 -1.82
N ARG A 1048 22.51 -15.73 -1.17
CA ARG A 1048 21.75 -14.63 -1.78
C ARG A 1048 22.57 -13.33 -1.88
N HIS A 1049 23.62 -13.19 -1.08
CA HIS A 1049 24.37 -11.93 -0.92
C HIS A 1049 25.82 -12.04 -1.44
N THR A 1050 25.99 -12.42 -2.70
CA THR A 1050 27.31 -12.62 -3.34
C THR A 1050 27.66 -11.63 -4.46
N ILE A 1051 26.69 -10.83 -4.93
CA ILE A 1051 26.81 -9.94 -6.12
C ILE A 1051 26.19 -8.55 -5.88
N GLN A 1052 26.30 -8.04 -4.66
CA GLN A 1052 25.61 -6.83 -4.20
C GLN A 1052 26.40 -5.56 -4.53
N VAL A 1053 25.68 -4.54 -4.99
CA VAL A 1053 26.25 -3.22 -5.30
C VAL A 1053 25.35 -2.08 -4.84
N ASP A 1054 25.95 -0.97 -4.42
CA ASP A 1054 25.23 0.28 -4.18
C ASP A 1054 25.09 1.06 -5.49
N TYR A 1055 23.87 1.44 -5.85
CA TYR A 1055 23.54 1.93 -7.20
C TYR A 1055 24.39 3.13 -7.64
N VAL A 1056 24.41 4.21 -6.85
CA VAL A 1056 25.10 5.46 -7.22
C VAL A 1056 26.61 5.26 -7.27
N ASP A 1057 27.17 4.58 -6.28
CA ASP A 1057 28.62 4.36 -6.18
C ASP A 1057 29.13 3.50 -7.32
N TYR A 1058 28.43 2.40 -7.63
CA TYR A 1058 28.79 1.52 -8.73
C TYR A 1058 28.62 2.21 -10.09
N MET A 1059 27.53 2.94 -10.31
CA MET A 1059 27.32 3.71 -11.54
C MET A 1059 28.41 4.77 -11.74
N ASP A 1060 28.78 5.51 -10.70
CA ASP A 1060 29.86 6.50 -10.74
C ASP A 1060 31.24 5.86 -10.94
N GLU A 1061 31.48 4.67 -10.39
CA GLU A 1061 32.71 3.89 -10.56
C GLU A 1061 32.91 3.47 -12.02
N ILE A 1062 31.90 2.84 -12.64
CA ILE A 1062 32.00 2.45 -14.05
C ILE A 1062 31.98 3.69 -14.97
N ALA A 1063 31.18 4.71 -14.64
CA ALA A 1063 31.16 5.96 -15.38
C ALA A 1063 32.51 6.69 -15.38
N ASN A 1064 33.32 6.55 -14.32
CA ASN A 1064 34.69 7.05 -14.29
C ASN A 1064 35.58 6.32 -15.30
N LEU A 1065 35.49 4.99 -15.38
CA LEU A 1065 36.26 4.19 -16.34
C LEU A 1065 35.90 4.54 -17.79
N VAL A 1066 34.62 4.80 -18.05
CA VAL A 1066 34.11 5.19 -19.38
C VAL A 1066 34.38 6.68 -19.70
N GLY A 1067 34.58 7.52 -18.68
CA GLY A 1067 34.79 8.97 -18.83
C GLY A 1067 33.49 9.79 -18.96
N VAL A 1068 32.39 9.31 -18.37
CA VAL A 1068 31.04 9.90 -18.49
C VAL A 1068 30.45 10.34 -17.14
N ARG A 1069 31.24 10.27 -16.06
CA ARG A 1069 30.81 10.75 -14.73
C ARG A 1069 30.58 12.26 -14.75
N PRO A 1070 29.41 12.75 -14.29
CA PRO A 1070 29.13 14.18 -14.28
C PRO A 1070 30.02 14.92 -13.27
N ARG A 1071 30.65 16.02 -13.71
CA ARG A 1071 31.44 16.92 -12.85
C ARG A 1071 30.54 17.97 -12.20
N VAL A 1072 29.89 17.60 -11.08
CA VAL A 1072 28.87 18.44 -10.40
C VAL A 1072 29.41 19.82 -10.00
N SER A 1073 30.64 19.91 -9.49
CA SER A 1073 31.27 21.19 -9.10
C SER A 1073 31.39 22.17 -10.28
N ARG A 1074 31.77 21.67 -11.46
CA ARG A 1074 31.82 22.47 -12.69
C ARG A 1074 30.42 22.89 -13.12
N LEU A 1075 29.44 21.98 -13.05
CA LEU A 1075 28.06 22.28 -13.42
C LEU A 1075 27.41 23.31 -12.49
N LEU A 1076 27.74 23.32 -11.19
CA LEU A 1076 27.27 24.38 -10.29
C LEU A 1076 27.74 25.78 -10.70
N LEU A 1077 28.88 25.88 -11.39
CA LEU A 1077 29.41 27.14 -11.91
C LEU A 1077 28.85 27.48 -13.30
N THR A 1078 28.71 26.50 -14.20
CA THR A 1078 28.32 26.73 -15.60
C THR A 1078 26.82 26.64 -15.88
N ASP A 1079 26.10 25.80 -15.16
CA ASP A 1079 24.64 25.62 -15.25
C ASP A 1079 24.08 25.30 -13.85
N PRO A 1080 23.95 26.32 -12.97
CA PRO A 1080 23.62 26.12 -11.57
C PRO A 1080 22.27 25.41 -11.38
N LYS A 1081 21.30 25.64 -12.28
CA LYS A 1081 20.01 24.95 -12.24
C LYS A 1081 20.18 23.44 -12.41
N LEU A 1082 20.98 23.01 -13.39
CA LEU A 1082 21.30 21.60 -13.59
C LEU A 1082 22.16 21.07 -12.44
N GLY A 1083 23.21 21.80 -12.03
CA GLY A 1083 24.08 21.42 -10.93
C GLY A 1083 23.35 21.15 -9.61
N LEU A 1084 22.40 22.02 -9.23
CA LEU A 1084 21.56 21.85 -8.05
C LEU A 1084 20.60 20.65 -8.19
N ASN A 1085 20.03 20.42 -9.38
CA ASN A 1085 19.19 19.25 -9.64
C ASN A 1085 19.98 17.94 -9.58
N LEU A 1086 21.24 17.91 -10.01
CA LEU A 1086 22.10 16.73 -9.86
C LEU A 1086 22.45 16.48 -8.39
N LEU A 1087 22.61 17.54 -7.59
CA LEU A 1087 23.02 17.44 -6.20
C LEU A 1087 21.85 17.00 -5.29
N PHE A 1088 20.71 17.66 -5.40
CA PHE A 1088 19.54 17.47 -4.52
C PHE A 1088 18.39 16.66 -5.15
N GLY A 1089 18.37 16.52 -6.47
CA GLY A 1089 17.39 15.72 -7.20
C GLY A 1089 17.79 14.24 -7.33
N PRO A 1090 16.95 13.43 -7.99
CA PRO A 1090 17.16 12.00 -8.14
C PRO A 1090 18.40 11.69 -8.99
N CYS A 1091 19.10 10.61 -8.64
CA CYS A 1091 20.25 10.10 -9.38
C CYS A 1091 19.83 9.29 -10.63
N SER A 1092 19.09 9.91 -11.55
CA SER A 1092 18.59 9.26 -12.76
C SER A 1092 19.71 8.93 -13.77
N PRO A 1093 19.56 7.87 -14.59
CA PRO A 1093 20.59 7.41 -15.52
C PRO A 1093 20.96 8.45 -16.58
N TYR A 1094 20.07 9.40 -16.90
CA TYR A 1094 20.31 10.53 -17.79
C TYR A 1094 21.58 11.33 -17.45
N GLN A 1095 21.97 11.38 -16.17
CA GLN A 1095 23.15 12.11 -15.72
C GLN A 1095 24.44 11.63 -16.39
N TYR A 1096 24.51 10.35 -16.76
CA TYR A 1096 25.68 9.72 -17.39
C TYR A 1096 25.71 9.88 -18.93
N ARG A 1097 24.84 10.73 -19.48
CA ARG A 1097 24.81 11.16 -20.89
C ARG A 1097 25.03 12.68 -21.05
N LEU A 1098 25.36 13.40 -19.97
CA LEU A 1098 25.64 14.85 -20.00
C LEU A 1098 26.97 15.20 -20.67
N SER A 1099 27.96 14.32 -20.56
CA SER A 1099 29.31 14.52 -21.07
C SER A 1099 29.98 13.19 -21.40
N GLY A 1100 31.11 13.24 -22.11
CA GLY A 1100 31.87 12.05 -22.51
C GLY A 1100 31.32 11.37 -23.76
N PRO A 1101 31.82 10.17 -24.09
CA PRO A 1101 31.41 9.41 -25.28
C PRO A 1101 29.91 9.05 -25.22
N GLY A 1102 29.21 9.17 -26.35
CA GLY A 1102 27.78 8.87 -26.44
C GLY A 1102 26.88 9.88 -25.71
N LYS A 1103 27.30 11.15 -25.60
CA LYS A 1103 26.46 12.24 -25.05
C LYS A 1103 25.09 12.30 -25.75
N TRP A 1104 24.02 12.54 -24.98
CA TRP A 1104 22.67 12.68 -25.51
C TRP A 1104 22.15 14.11 -25.32
N ALA A 1105 21.73 14.77 -26.42
CA ALA A 1105 21.26 16.15 -26.38
C ALA A 1105 20.02 16.34 -25.47
N GLY A 1106 19.16 15.31 -25.37
CA GLY A 1106 17.99 15.32 -24.52
C GLY A 1106 18.25 15.20 -23.01
N ALA A 1107 19.47 14.84 -22.59
CA ALA A 1107 19.77 14.48 -21.20
C ALA A 1107 19.44 15.61 -20.20
N ARG A 1108 19.82 16.84 -20.53
CA ARG A 1108 19.51 18.03 -19.71
C ARG A 1108 18.00 18.22 -19.56
N LYS A 1109 17.27 18.18 -20.68
CA LYS A 1109 15.80 18.34 -20.68
C LYS A 1109 15.15 17.22 -19.88
N ALA A 1110 15.59 15.97 -20.07
CA ALA A 1110 15.06 14.82 -19.35
C ALA A 1110 15.21 14.98 -17.83
N ILE A 1111 16.38 15.40 -17.34
CA ILE A 1111 16.62 15.64 -15.90
C ILE A 1111 15.73 16.75 -15.35
N LEU A 1112 15.57 17.85 -16.09
CA LEU A 1112 14.78 19.00 -15.60
C LEU A 1112 13.26 18.74 -15.63
N THR A 1113 12.79 17.83 -16.48
CA THR A 1113 11.35 17.55 -16.69
C THR A 1113 10.91 16.18 -16.12
N GLN A 1114 11.80 15.43 -15.46
CA GLN A 1114 11.49 14.08 -14.95
C GLN A 1114 10.32 14.07 -13.96
N TRP A 1115 10.19 15.10 -13.13
CA TRP A 1115 9.06 15.20 -12.19
C TRP A 1115 7.72 15.45 -12.88
N GLU A 1116 7.70 16.12 -14.04
CA GLU A 1116 6.49 16.31 -14.86
C GLU A 1116 6.02 14.98 -15.45
N ARG A 1117 6.97 14.15 -15.93
CA ARG A 1117 6.66 12.80 -16.43
C ARG A 1117 6.17 11.88 -15.30
N VAL A 1118 6.64 12.08 -14.07
CA VAL A 1118 6.20 11.33 -12.88
C VAL A 1118 4.78 11.72 -12.47
N SER A 1119 4.40 12.99 -12.59
CA SER A 1119 3.07 13.49 -12.20
C SER A 1119 1.99 13.21 -13.25
N GLN A 1120 2.34 13.24 -14.53
CA GLN A 1120 1.39 13.09 -15.64
C GLN A 1120 0.44 11.88 -15.53
N PRO A 1121 0.89 10.64 -15.22
CA PRO A 1121 -0.01 9.48 -15.15
C PRO A 1121 -0.93 9.49 -13.92
N LEU A 1122 -0.71 10.40 -12.96
CA LEU A 1122 -1.51 10.53 -11.73
C LEU A 1122 -2.59 11.60 -11.86
N GLN A 1123 -2.35 12.64 -12.65
CA GLN A 1123 -3.24 13.80 -12.85
C GLN A 1123 -4.38 13.51 -13.85
N THR A 1124 -5.06 12.38 -13.70
CA THR A 1124 -6.09 11.92 -14.66
C THR A 1124 -7.47 12.52 -14.43
N ARG A 1125 -7.68 13.19 -13.28
CA ARG A 1125 -8.88 13.97 -12.96
C ARG A 1125 -8.47 15.40 -12.61
N PRO A 1126 -9.00 16.44 -13.30
CA PRO A 1126 -8.69 17.81 -12.97
C PRO A 1126 -9.28 18.21 -11.60
N CYS A 1127 -8.42 18.58 -10.66
CA CYS A 1127 -8.84 19.15 -9.38
C CYS A 1127 -8.91 20.68 -9.51
N LYS A 1128 -10.12 21.25 -9.58
CA LYS A 1128 -10.29 22.71 -9.51
C LYS A 1128 -10.01 23.16 -8.08
N ASP A 1129 -8.98 23.97 -7.88
CA ASP A 1129 -8.73 24.59 -6.59
C ASP A 1129 -9.83 25.62 -6.29
N PRO A 1130 -10.51 25.57 -5.13
CA PRO A 1130 -11.17 26.78 -4.64
C PRO A 1130 -10.07 27.80 -4.40
N GLU A 1131 -10.20 29.01 -4.98
CA GLU A 1131 -9.19 30.08 -4.92
C GLU A 1131 -8.44 30.06 -3.59
N GLN A 1132 -7.22 29.52 -3.61
CA GLN A 1132 -6.35 29.61 -2.45
C GLN A 1132 -6.04 31.10 -2.30
N ARG A 1133 -6.66 31.75 -1.31
CA ARG A 1133 -6.03 32.87 -0.62
C ARG A 1133 -4.73 32.33 -0.02
N ARG A 1134 -3.67 32.24 -0.84
CA ARG A 1134 -2.31 31.94 -0.39
C ARG A 1134 -1.98 33.01 0.63
N SER A 1135 -2.05 32.66 1.91
CA SER A 1135 -1.51 33.50 2.96
C SER A 1135 0.00 33.54 2.77
N LEU A 1136 0.46 34.50 1.98
CA LEU A 1136 1.88 34.83 1.79
C LEU A 1136 2.59 35.13 3.13
N LYS A 1137 1.84 35.25 4.23
CA LYS A 1137 2.33 35.64 5.56
C LYS A 1137 3.41 34.71 6.12
N LEU A 1138 3.27 33.38 6.04
CA LEU A 1138 4.22 32.46 6.69
C LEU A 1138 5.56 32.32 5.92
N PRO A 1139 5.58 32.13 4.58
CA PRO A 1139 6.82 32.16 3.82
C PRO A 1139 7.53 33.52 3.90
N LEU A 1140 6.76 34.61 3.88
CA LEU A 1140 7.29 35.95 4.06
C LEU A 1140 7.90 36.12 5.46
N LEU A 1141 7.25 35.64 6.53
CA LEU A 1141 7.78 35.67 7.89
C LEU A 1141 9.08 34.88 8.06
N LEU A 1142 9.16 33.69 7.45
CA LEU A 1142 10.37 32.87 7.50
C LEU A 1142 11.51 33.50 6.69
N SER A 1143 11.18 34.12 5.55
CA SER A 1143 12.16 34.84 4.72
C SER A 1143 12.66 36.09 5.42
N THR A 1144 11.77 36.89 6.04
CA THR A 1144 12.16 38.07 6.82
C THR A 1144 12.93 37.68 8.08
N ALA A 1145 12.58 36.58 8.74
CA ALA A 1145 13.36 36.05 9.87
C ALA A 1145 14.76 35.59 9.43
N ALA A 1146 14.89 34.91 8.30
CA ALA A 1146 16.18 34.48 7.76
C ALA A 1146 17.05 35.68 7.32
N VAL A 1147 16.46 36.67 6.65
CA VAL A 1147 17.12 37.93 6.29
C VAL A 1147 17.51 38.72 7.55
N GLY A 1148 16.63 38.76 8.56
CA GLY A 1148 16.91 39.37 9.85
C GLY A 1148 18.06 38.69 10.60
N LEU A 1149 18.12 37.34 10.56
CA LEU A 1149 19.23 36.58 11.13
C LEU A 1149 20.55 36.83 10.38
N ALA A 1150 20.50 36.88 9.05
CA ALA A 1150 21.66 37.18 8.22
C ALA A 1150 22.17 38.62 8.45
N ALA A 1151 21.27 39.60 8.56
CA ALA A 1151 21.59 40.97 8.91
C ALA A 1151 22.16 41.10 10.33
N TYR A 1152 21.63 40.33 11.28
CA TYR A 1152 22.12 40.28 12.66
C TYR A 1152 23.50 39.62 12.76
N TYR A 1153 23.76 38.55 12.01
CA TYR A 1153 25.05 37.87 12.00
C TYR A 1153 26.15 38.69 11.30
N ASN A 1154 25.78 39.41 10.24
CA ASN A 1154 26.64 40.39 9.56
C ASN A 1154 26.72 41.75 10.28
N ARG A 1155 26.12 41.89 11.48
CA ARG A 1155 26.16 43.14 12.27
C ARG A 1155 27.56 43.49 12.78
N SER A 1156 28.46 42.50 12.87
CA SER A 1156 29.87 42.70 13.23
C SER A 1156 30.74 43.16 12.05
N SER A 1157 30.28 42.97 10.80
CA SER A 1157 30.90 43.48 9.56
C SER A 1157 30.26 44.78 9.04
N LEU A 1158 29.17 45.23 9.68
CA LEU A 1158 28.45 46.47 9.36
C LEU A 1158 29.23 47.78 9.65
N PRO A 1159 30.16 47.90 10.62
CA PRO A 1159 30.90 49.16 10.81
C PRO A 1159 31.83 49.52 9.65
N ALA A 1160 32.36 48.52 8.93
CA ALA A 1160 33.20 48.74 7.76
C ALA A 1160 32.40 48.99 6.47
N CYS A 1161 31.15 48.51 6.41
CA CYS A 1161 30.27 48.70 5.26
C CYS A 1161 29.55 50.07 5.27
N LEU A 1162 29.42 50.71 6.44
CA LEU A 1162 28.72 51.98 6.62
C LEU A 1162 29.62 53.23 6.49
N GLN A 1163 30.95 53.06 6.37
CA GLN A 1163 31.87 54.20 6.25
C GLN A 1163 32.07 54.71 4.82
N ASP A 1164 31.65 53.96 3.79
CA ASP A 1164 31.59 54.47 2.41
C ASP A 1164 30.51 53.73 1.57
N PRO A 1165 29.22 54.14 1.72
CA PRO A 1165 28.12 53.59 0.91
C PRO A 1165 28.25 53.94 -0.58
N THR A 1166 29.01 54.99 -0.91
CA THR A 1166 29.19 55.52 -2.26
C THR A 1166 30.14 54.67 -3.10
N ALA A 1167 31.24 54.17 -2.53
CA ALA A 1167 32.19 53.32 -3.28
C ALA A 1167 31.64 51.95 -3.69
N LEU A 1168 30.66 51.39 -2.95
CA LEU A 1168 30.00 50.14 -3.30
C LEU A 1168 28.90 50.36 -4.36
N LEU A 1169 28.15 51.47 -4.25
CA LEU A 1169 27.15 51.85 -5.24
C LEU A 1169 27.79 52.20 -6.58
N ASP A 1170 28.93 52.90 -6.61
CA ASP A 1170 29.64 53.20 -7.86
C ASP A 1170 30.27 51.95 -8.51
N ARG A 1171 30.75 50.97 -7.72
CA ARG A 1171 31.26 49.69 -8.25
C ARG A 1171 30.18 48.74 -8.75
N ILE A 1172 28.99 48.77 -8.14
CA ILE A 1172 27.84 47.94 -8.55
C ILE A 1172 27.11 48.59 -9.73
N PHE A 1173 26.92 49.91 -9.73
CA PHE A 1173 26.32 50.62 -10.87
C PHE A 1173 27.19 50.51 -12.13
N TRP A 1174 28.53 50.63 -12.03
CA TRP A 1174 29.41 50.51 -13.19
C TRP A 1174 29.49 49.09 -13.79
N ARG A 1175 29.33 48.03 -12.98
CA ARG A 1175 29.34 46.64 -13.48
C ARG A 1175 27.98 46.13 -13.97
N VAL A 1176 26.87 46.68 -13.48
CA VAL A 1176 25.52 46.26 -13.91
C VAL A 1176 25.05 47.04 -15.17
N THR A 1177 25.57 48.24 -15.42
CA THR A 1177 25.21 49.04 -16.61
C THR A 1177 26.00 48.72 -17.90
N LEU A 1178 27.03 47.86 -17.84
CA LEU A 1178 27.79 47.45 -19.04
C LEU A 1178 27.39 46.07 -19.63
N ASP A 1179 26.76 45.17 -18.86
CA ASP A 1179 26.29 43.87 -19.38
C ASP A 1179 24.78 43.84 -19.73
N SER A 1180 23.97 44.72 -19.13
CA SER A 1180 22.53 44.74 -19.38
C SER A 1180 22.16 45.40 -20.73
N THR A 1181 23.00 46.31 -21.21
CA THR A 1181 22.73 47.11 -22.44
C THR A 1181 23.22 46.40 -23.71
N LYS A 1182 24.12 45.42 -23.60
CA LYS A 1182 24.57 44.59 -24.73
C LYS A 1182 23.61 43.43 -25.00
N TYR A 1183 23.00 42.87 -23.95
CA TYR A 1183 22.03 41.78 -24.06
C TYR A 1183 20.65 42.22 -24.60
N ILE A 1184 20.27 43.48 -24.38
CA ILE A 1184 19.00 44.03 -24.88
C ILE A 1184 19.11 44.45 -26.36
N MET A 1185 20.26 44.94 -26.81
CA MET A 1185 20.49 45.29 -28.24
C MET A 1185 20.72 44.08 -29.17
N GLU A 1186 21.21 42.93 -28.66
CA GLU A 1186 21.32 41.70 -29.47
C GLU A 1186 19.98 40.95 -29.59
N MET A 1187 19.11 41.02 -28.57
CA MET A 1187 17.76 40.43 -28.64
C MET A 1187 16.82 41.16 -29.62
N GLU A 1188 16.91 42.48 -29.75
CA GLU A 1188 16.10 43.23 -30.74
C GLU A 1188 16.56 42.95 -32.19
N LYS A 1189 17.84 42.61 -32.40
CA LYS A 1189 18.38 42.31 -33.74
C LYS A 1189 18.15 40.86 -34.21
N GLU A 1190 17.94 39.92 -33.30
CA GLU A 1190 17.51 38.55 -33.63
C GLU A 1190 15.99 38.43 -33.84
N LEU A 1191 15.18 39.27 -33.17
CA LEU A 1191 13.73 39.33 -33.38
C LEU A 1191 13.34 39.99 -34.72
N GLU A 1192 14.12 40.97 -35.23
CA GLU A 1192 13.87 41.58 -36.55
C GLU A 1192 14.28 40.72 -37.76
N ASN A 1193 15.15 39.71 -37.58
CA ASN A 1193 15.57 38.81 -38.67
C ASN A 1193 14.71 37.54 -38.80
N ALA A 1194 13.88 37.22 -37.80
CA ALA A 1194 13.00 36.05 -37.82
C ALA A 1194 11.66 36.29 -38.56
N ASP A 1195 11.31 37.54 -38.87
CA ASP A 1195 10.03 37.92 -39.51
C ASP A 1195 10.13 38.13 -41.04
N ARG A 1196 11.26 37.78 -41.67
CA ARG A 1196 11.47 37.87 -43.14
C ARG A 1196 11.75 36.54 -43.85
N GLY A 1197 11.13 35.45 -43.40
CA GLY A 1197 11.23 34.17 -44.10
C GLY A 1197 10.04 33.25 -43.87
N GLY A 1198 9.01 33.35 -44.72
CA GLY A 1198 8.02 32.27 -44.84
C GLY A 1198 6.58 32.67 -45.12
N SER A 1199 6.32 33.46 -46.17
CA SER A 1199 5.04 33.45 -46.87
C SER A 1199 5.21 32.69 -48.18
N MET A 1200 4.81 31.41 -48.22
CA MET A 1200 4.33 30.76 -49.45
C MET A 1200 3.70 29.38 -49.18
N MET A 1201 2.42 29.27 -49.59
CA MET A 1201 1.62 28.07 -49.91
C MET A 1201 1.07 27.17 -48.78
N ARG A 1202 -0.26 27.28 -48.65
CA ARG A 1202 -1.31 26.25 -48.47
C ARG A 1202 -1.11 25.10 -47.49
#